data_AF-A0AAW2RJA8-F1
#
_entry.id   AF-A0AAW2RJA8-F1
#
_cell.length_a   1.000
_cell.length_b   1.000
_cell.length_c   1.000
_cell.angle_alpha   90.00
_cell.angle_beta   90.00
_cell.angle_gamma   90.00
#
_symmetry.space_group_name_H-M   'P 1'
#
loop_
_entity.id
_entity.type
_entity.pdbx_description
1 polymer ?
#
loop_
_entity_poly.entity_id
_entity_poly.type
_entity_poly.pdbx_seq_one_letter_code
_entity_poly.pdbx_strand_id
1 'polypeptide(L)'
;MDSVKAPFRGIKKDLTGRLLCYEQDWVAGIRSGFGILAPTTYILFASALPVIAFGEQISRETDGSLSTVETLASTALCGIIHSVVGGQPLMILGVAEPTIIMYSYLYKFAKGREDLGQKLYLAWAGWVCVWTALLLFLIAIFNVCAIINRFTRIAGETFGMLIAVLFIQEAIKGMASEFEVPKAEDHSMQKYQFQWLYTNGLLGIIFSCGLLYTALKSRRARSWSYGTGWLRSFIADYGVPLMVLVWTAMSYGVPGRVPSGVPRRLFSPLPWESVSVYHWTVIKDMTKVPPVYIFAAFIPALMIAGLYFFDHSVASQLAQQKEFNLKNPSAYHYDIFLLGILTLLCGLLGLPPSNGVLPQSPMHTKSLAVLRRQFIRRKMVKTAKESIKRKASTSEIYGQMQAVFIEIDKSPVTTLVVKELQNLKDAVMNTENEGEKKEGATFDPEKYIDAYLPVRVNEQRVSNFLQSVLVAAAVCAVPLLKLIPTSVLWGYFAYMAIDSLPGNQLWERILFLFVAPSRRYKVLEGDHASFVETVPFKYIAAFTIFQFMYLLLCFGVTWIPIAGILFPVPFFLLISIRQHLLPKVLKSTYLRELDAAGYEEIAGTPQRCLSLTIREQEGPYLGIREGEVEISDAEILDELTTNRGELKVRAMSFSEDRRPQGLQVHPEENTLSE
;
A
#
# COMPACT_ATOMS: atom_id res chain seq x y z
N MET A 1 -29.49 -0.63 -14.87
CA MET A 1 -29.62 -1.60 -15.98
C MET A 1 -29.07 -1.08 -17.32
N ASP A 2 -28.43 0.10 -17.38
CA ASP A 2 -27.78 0.58 -18.62
C ASP A 2 -26.38 0.01 -18.89
N SER A 3 -25.82 -0.79 -17.99
CA SER A 3 -24.51 -1.42 -18.16
C SER A 3 -24.49 -2.56 -19.19
N VAL A 4 -25.64 -3.18 -19.47
CA VAL A 4 -25.75 -4.34 -20.37
C VAL A 4 -25.89 -3.93 -21.85
N LYS A 5 -26.29 -2.67 -22.13
CA LYS A 5 -26.67 -2.22 -23.47
C LYS A 5 -25.49 -1.96 -24.44
N ALA A 6 -24.24 -1.96 -23.96
CA ALA A 6 -23.06 -1.77 -24.81
C ALA A 6 -21.83 -2.49 -24.22
N PRO A 7 -21.61 -3.79 -24.56
CA PRO A 7 -20.38 -4.48 -24.18
C PRO A 7 -19.16 -3.70 -24.70
N PHE A 8 -18.04 -3.72 -23.96
CA PHE A 8 -16.78 -3.00 -24.24
C PHE A 8 -16.76 -1.47 -24.07
N ARG A 9 -17.88 -0.81 -23.77
CA ARG A 9 -17.91 0.66 -23.62
C ARG A 9 -16.95 1.16 -22.53
N GLY A 10 -16.86 0.45 -21.41
CA GLY A 10 -15.95 0.78 -20.30
C GLY A 10 -14.48 0.69 -20.72
N ILE A 11 -14.07 -0.44 -21.29
CA ILE A 11 -12.69 -0.68 -21.75
C ILE A 11 -12.28 0.36 -22.80
N LYS A 12 -13.14 0.65 -23.79
CA LYS A 12 -12.83 1.63 -24.84
C LYS A 12 -12.65 3.04 -24.28
N LYS A 13 -13.46 3.43 -23.28
CA LYS A 13 -13.34 4.74 -22.61
C LYS A 13 -12.02 4.84 -21.85
N ASP A 14 -11.69 3.81 -21.07
CA ASP A 14 -10.48 3.77 -20.25
C ASP A 14 -9.21 3.80 -21.14
N LEU A 15 -9.21 3.04 -22.24
CA LEU A 15 -8.11 2.99 -23.20
C LEU A 15 -7.93 4.33 -23.93
N THR A 16 -9.02 4.94 -24.41
CA THR A 16 -8.96 6.23 -25.13
C THR A 16 -8.46 7.35 -24.20
N GLY A 17 -8.89 7.35 -22.94
CA GLY A 17 -8.44 8.33 -21.94
C GLY A 17 -6.95 8.21 -21.63
N ARG A 18 -6.42 6.98 -21.52
CA ARG A 18 -5.00 6.74 -21.18
C ARG A 18 -4.05 6.86 -22.36
N LEU A 19 -4.49 6.55 -23.58
CA LEU A 19 -3.69 6.73 -24.80
C LEU A 19 -3.20 8.18 -24.97
N LEU A 20 -4.03 9.16 -24.60
CA LEU A 20 -3.67 10.59 -24.67
C LEU A 20 -2.55 10.99 -23.70
N CYS A 21 -2.44 10.30 -22.57
CA CYS A 21 -1.45 10.58 -21.52
C CYS A 21 -0.19 9.70 -21.64
N TYR A 22 -0.22 8.64 -22.46
CA TYR A 22 0.81 7.60 -22.48
C TYR A 22 2.22 8.15 -22.79
N GLU A 23 2.34 9.02 -23.78
CA GLU A 23 3.62 9.62 -24.16
C GLU A 23 4.16 10.53 -23.04
N GLN A 24 3.27 11.26 -22.38
CA GLN A 24 3.63 12.17 -21.28
C GLN A 24 4.18 11.41 -20.07
N ASP A 25 3.61 10.24 -19.74
CA ASP A 25 4.05 9.40 -18.61
C ASP A 25 5.52 8.92 -18.77
N TRP A 26 5.93 8.60 -19.99
CA TRP A 26 7.30 8.16 -20.28
C TRP A 26 8.29 9.34 -20.31
N VAL A 27 7.92 10.44 -20.96
CA VAL A 27 8.76 11.65 -21.04
C VAL A 27 8.96 12.26 -19.65
N ALA A 28 7.90 12.32 -18.82
CA ALA A 28 7.98 12.81 -17.44
C ALA A 28 8.87 11.93 -16.55
N GLY A 29 8.79 10.60 -16.72
CA GLY A 29 9.67 9.67 -16.02
C GLY A 29 11.14 9.87 -16.39
N ILE A 30 11.46 9.89 -17.69
CA ILE A 30 12.87 10.04 -18.13
C ILE A 30 13.44 11.41 -17.67
N ARG A 31 12.63 12.47 -17.69
CA ARG A 31 13.06 13.82 -17.29
C ARG A 31 13.28 13.99 -15.80
N SER A 32 12.62 13.20 -14.95
CA SER A 32 12.80 13.26 -13.48
C SER A 32 14.11 12.59 -13.01
N GLY A 33 14.82 11.87 -13.91
CA GLY A 33 16.21 11.43 -13.70
C GLY A 33 16.46 10.65 -12.41
N PHE A 34 17.49 11.06 -11.67
CA PHE A 34 17.95 10.39 -10.44
C PHE A 34 16.94 10.41 -9.27
N GLY A 35 15.95 11.32 -9.29
CA GLY A 35 14.91 11.38 -8.25
C GLY A 35 14.04 10.12 -8.18
N ILE A 36 13.99 9.32 -9.25
CA ILE A 36 13.20 8.08 -9.34
C ILE A 36 13.96 6.88 -8.78
N LEU A 37 15.29 6.93 -8.72
CA LEU A 37 16.12 5.79 -8.35
C LEU A 37 15.89 5.36 -6.90
N ALA A 38 15.74 6.32 -5.98
CA ALA A 38 15.46 6.02 -4.57
C ALA A 38 14.08 5.35 -4.37
N PRO A 39 12.96 5.88 -4.90
CA PRO A 39 11.68 5.19 -4.90
C PRO A 39 11.72 3.80 -5.56
N THR A 40 12.42 3.67 -6.69
CA THR A 40 12.52 2.39 -7.41
C THR A 40 13.25 1.35 -6.57
N THR A 41 14.37 1.73 -5.94
CA THR A 41 15.18 0.82 -5.13
C THR A 41 14.44 0.43 -3.84
N TYR A 42 13.73 1.37 -3.22
CA TYR A 42 12.87 1.09 -2.07
C TYR A 42 11.76 0.09 -2.43
N ILE A 43 11.03 0.32 -3.52
CA ILE A 43 9.94 -0.55 -3.96
C ILE A 43 10.46 -1.89 -4.47
N LEU A 44 11.66 -1.96 -5.05
CA LEU A 44 12.32 -3.23 -5.40
C LEU A 44 12.42 -4.13 -4.16
N PHE A 45 12.99 -3.64 -3.07
CA PHE A 45 13.15 -4.45 -1.86
C PHE A 45 11.81 -4.74 -1.18
N ALA A 46 10.90 -3.76 -1.16
CA ALA A 46 9.55 -3.93 -0.65
C ALA A 46 8.72 -4.95 -1.46
N SER A 47 9.10 -5.23 -2.73
CA SER A 47 8.44 -6.18 -3.60
C SER A 47 9.13 -7.55 -3.66
N ALA A 48 10.47 -7.57 -3.66
CA ALA A 48 11.23 -8.80 -3.75
C ALA A 48 11.16 -9.64 -2.47
N LEU A 49 11.28 -9.02 -1.28
CA LEU A 49 11.30 -9.75 -0.01
C LEU A 49 10.00 -10.53 0.28
N PRO A 50 8.79 -9.97 0.10
CA PRO A 50 7.55 -10.73 0.28
C PRO A 50 7.45 -11.86 -0.72
N VAL A 51 7.79 -11.61 -1.99
CA VAL A 51 7.74 -12.62 -3.05
C VAL A 51 8.70 -13.78 -2.78
N ILE A 52 9.88 -13.50 -2.22
CA ILE A 52 10.83 -14.54 -1.78
C ILE A 52 10.22 -15.39 -0.68
N ALA A 53 9.65 -14.73 0.33
CA ALA A 53 9.07 -15.39 1.49
C ALA A 53 7.83 -16.23 1.13
N PHE A 54 6.97 -15.70 0.25
CA PHE A 54 5.84 -16.38 -0.35
C PHE A 54 6.25 -17.56 -1.25
N GLY A 55 7.35 -17.39 -1.98
CA GLY A 55 7.96 -18.45 -2.76
C GLY A 55 8.43 -19.64 -1.92
N GLU A 56 8.97 -19.37 -0.72
CA GLU A 56 9.31 -20.42 0.25
C GLU A 56 8.06 -21.07 0.84
N GLN A 57 7.02 -20.29 1.14
CA GLN A 57 5.75 -20.81 1.66
C GLN A 57 5.10 -21.77 0.65
N ILE A 58 5.00 -21.39 -0.64
CA ILE A 58 4.42 -22.26 -1.68
C ILE A 58 5.27 -23.51 -1.91
N SER A 59 6.61 -23.40 -1.83
CA SER A 59 7.51 -24.55 -1.92
C SER A 59 7.26 -25.58 -0.84
N ARG A 60 7.10 -25.12 0.42
CA ARG A 60 6.79 -26.01 1.54
C ARG A 60 5.40 -26.65 1.44
N GLU A 61 4.41 -25.91 0.95
CA GLU A 61 3.03 -26.41 0.86
C GLU A 61 2.77 -27.29 -0.38
N THR A 62 3.61 -27.19 -1.42
CA THR A 62 3.51 -27.96 -2.67
C THR A 62 4.57 -29.06 -2.81
N ASP A 63 5.21 -29.46 -1.72
CA ASP A 63 6.32 -30.43 -1.67
C ASP A 63 7.41 -30.15 -2.73
N GLY A 64 7.76 -28.87 -2.93
CA GLY A 64 8.77 -28.43 -3.90
C GLY A 64 8.33 -28.37 -5.36
N SER A 65 7.03 -28.56 -5.66
CA SER A 65 6.51 -28.51 -7.04
C SER A 65 6.51 -27.09 -7.63
N LEU A 66 6.38 -26.06 -6.79
CA LEU A 66 6.54 -24.64 -7.13
C LEU A 66 7.53 -24.02 -6.15
N SER A 67 8.47 -23.23 -6.64
CA SER A 67 9.53 -22.63 -5.83
C SER A 67 9.50 -21.10 -5.85
N THR A 68 10.46 -20.51 -5.16
CA THR A 68 10.68 -19.06 -5.16
C THR A 68 10.99 -18.49 -6.54
N VAL A 69 11.62 -19.27 -7.41
CA VAL A 69 12.03 -18.81 -8.74
C VAL A 69 10.81 -18.54 -9.62
N GLU A 70 9.83 -19.44 -9.65
CA GLU A 70 8.61 -19.28 -10.44
C GLU A 70 7.77 -18.09 -9.94
N THR A 71 7.75 -17.87 -8.62
CA THR A 71 7.03 -16.75 -8.01
C THR A 71 7.67 -15.40 -8.35
N LEU A 72 9.00 -15.31 -8.33
CA LEU A 72 9.76 -14.13 -8.77
C LEU A 72 9.62 -13.89 -10.27
N ALA A 73 9.72 -14.95 -11.08
CA ALA A 73 9.56 -14.88 -12.53
C ALA A 73 8.16 -14.37 -12.92
N SER A 74 7.12 -14.87 -12.24
CA SER A 74 5.75 -14.39 -12.43
C SER A 74 5.60 -12.90 -12.12
N THR A 75 6.13 -12.47 -10.98
CA THR A 75 6.09 -11.06 -10.55
C THR A 75 6.82 -10.15 -11.55
N ALA A 76 8.02 -10.56 -11.98
CA ALA A 76 8.81 -9.81 -12.96
C ALA A 76 8.08 -9.70 -14.31
N LEU A 77 7.58 -10.81 -14.83
CA LEU A 77 6.89 -10.86 -16.13
C LEU A 77 5.61 -10.04 -16.12
N CYS A 78 4.77 -10.22 -15.10
CA CYS A 78 3.53 -9.47 -14.94
C CYS A 78 3.79 -7.99 -14.73
N GLY A 79 4.80 -7.62 -13.94
CA GLY A 79 5.18 -6.24 -13.70
C GLY A 79 5.70 -5.52 -14.95
N ILE A 80 6.52 -6.19 -15.77
CA ILE A 80 7.01 -5.64 -17.05
C ILE A 80 5.84 -5.42 -18.02
N ILE A 81 4.98 -6.42 -18.22
CA ILE A 81 3.85 -6.29 -19.13
C ILE A 81 2.87 -5.22 -18.63
N HIS A 82 2.58 -5.19 -17.33
CA HIS A 82 1.67 -4.21 -16.76
C HIS A 82 2.22 -2.78 -16.77
N SER A 83 3.52 -2.56 -16.56
CA SER A 83 4.12 -1.23 -16.65
C SER A 83 4.06 -0.66 -18.09
N VAL A 84 4.23 -1.52 -19.09
CA VAL A 84 4.18 -1.13 -20.51
C VAL A 84 2.75 -0.95 -21.00
N VAL A 85 1.86 -1.90 -20.71
CA VAL A 85 0.53 -2.01 -21.33
C VAL A 85 -0.60 -1.56 -20.39
N GLY A 86 -0.38 -1.50 -19.08
CA GLY A 86 -1.39 -1.22 -18.06
C GLY A 86 -1.98 0.19 -18.11
N GLY A 87 -3.24 0.30 -17.70
CA GLY A 87 -3.97 1.54 -17.59
C GLY A 87 -3.51 2.37 -16.38
N GLN A 88 -3.26 1.73 -15.24
CA GLN A 88 -2.75 2.40 -14.03
C GLN A 88 -1.25 2.12 -13.78
N PRO A 89 -0.35 3.06 -14.11
CA PRO A 89 1.09 2.85 -13.99
C PRO A 89 1.64 2.94 -12.57
N LEU A 90 0.82 3.27 -11.57
CA LEU A 90 1.24 3.36 -10.16
C LEU A 90 1.09 2.03 -9.41
N MET A 91 0.32 1.09 -9.95
CA MET A 91 0.00 -0.16 -9.28
C MET A 91 1.14 -1.18 -9.45
N ILE A 92 1.52 -1.82 -8.35
CA ILE A 92 2.54 -2.88 -8.36
C ILE A 92 1.84 -4.23 -8.39
N LEU A 93 2.22 -5.06 -9.37
CA LEU A 93 1.80 -6.45 -9.45
C LEU A 93 2.80 -7.32 -8.70
N GLY A 94 2.29 -8.28 -7.94
CA GLY A 94 3.07 -9.30 -7.25
C GLY A 94 2.21 -10.52 -6.94
N VAL A 95 2.81 -11.56 -6.35
CA VAL A 95 2.05 -12.70 -5.85
C VAL A 95 1.61 -12.38 -4.42
N ALA A 96 0.30 -12.37 -4.19
CA ALA A 96 -0.28 -12.20 -2.87
C ALA A 96 -0.51 -13.55 -2.16
N GLU A 97 -0.54 -13.54 -0.84
CA GLU A 97 -0.82 -14.72 0.00
C GLU A 97 -2.12 -15.46 -0.38
N PRO A 98 -3.24 -14.78 -0.69
CA PRO A 98 -4.45 -15.47 -1.12
C PRO A 98 -4.25 -16.39 -2.33
N THR A 99 -3.39 -16.01 -3.28
CA THR A 99 -3.02 -16.87 -4.42
C THR A 99 -2.32 -18.14 -3.95
N ILE A 100 -1.42 -18.03 -2.99
CA ILE A 100 -0.64 -19.16 -2.46
C ILE A 100 -1.55 -20.14 -1.72
N ILE A 101 -2.45 -19.62 -0.89
CA ILE A 101 -3.43 -20.44 -0.16
C ILE A 101 -4.28 -21.22 -1.17
N MET A 102 -4.74 -20.58 -2.24
CA MET A 102 -5.51 -21.24 -3.28
C MET A 102 -4.69 -22.32 -4.00
N TYR A 103 -3.43 -22.04 -4.35
CA TYR A 103 -2.54 -23.02 -4.98
C TYR A 103 -2.23 -24.22 -4.06
N SER A 104 -2.07 -23.99 -2.76
CA SER A 104 -1.93 -25.03 -1.74
C SER A 104 -3.16 -25.94 -1.65
N TYR A 105 -4.36 -25.37 -1.71
CA TYR A 105 -5.59 -26.15 -1.77
C TYR A 105 -5.72 -26.95 -3.06
N LEU A 106 -5.40 -26.34 -4.21
CA LEU A 106 -5.37 -27.05 -5.49
C LEU A 106 -4.39 -28.23 -5.43
N TYR A 107 -3.22 -28.03 -4.84
CA TYR A 107 -2.21 -29.08 -4.67
C TYR A 107 -2.70 -30.22 -3.77
N LYS A 108 -3.27 -29.91 -2.59
CA LYS A 108 -3.85 -30.91 -1.68
C LYS A 108 -4.99 -31.68 -2.34
N PHE A 109 -5.82 -30.99 -3.12
CA PHE A 109 -6.91 -31.61 -3.87
C PHE A 109 -6.39 -32.57 -4.96
N ALA A 110 -5.36 -32.16 -5.71
CA ALA A 110 -4.74 -32.98 -6.73
C ALA A 110 -4.01 -34.21 -6.15
N LYS A 111 -3.28 -34.04 -5.03
CA LYS A 111 -2.55 -35.11 -4.34
C LYS A 111 -3.49 -36.18 -3.76
N GLY A 112 -4.70 -35.80 -3.36
CA GLY A 112 -5.71 -36.72 -2.82
C GLY A 112 -6.42 -37.60 -3.85
N ARG A 113 -6.09 -37.51 -5.15
CA ARG A 113 -6.73 -38.28 -6.23
C ARG A 113 -5.73 -39.01 -7.10
N GLU A 114 -6.02 -40.28 -7.37
CA GLU A 114 -5.16 -41.17 -8.16
C GLU A 114 -5.04 -40.73 -9.63
N ASP A 115 -6.07 -40.09 -10.20
CA ASP A 115 -6.12 -39.69 -11.61
C ASP A 115 -5.28 -38.45 -11.96
N LEU A 116 -5.06 -37.54 -11.00
CA LEU A 116 -4.31 -36.29 -11.21
C LEU A 116 -2.86 -36.45 -10.75
N GLY A 117 -2.66 -37.04 -9.57
CA GLY A 117 -1.33 -37.17 -8.95
C GLY A 117 -0.57 -35.85 -8.81
N GLN A 118 0.68 -35.94 -8.35
CA GLN A 118 1.56 -34.77 -8.18
C GLN A 118 2.04 -34.19 -9.51
N LYS A 119 2.11 -35.01 -10.58
CA LYS A 119 2.69 -34.64 -11.87
C LYS A 119 1.76 -33.80 -12.76
N LEU A 120 0.44 -33.98 -12.68
CA LEU A 120 -0.53 -33.21 -13.50
C LEU A 120 -1.13 -32.01 -12.76
N TYR A 121 -0.72 -31.76 -11.51
CA TYR A 121 -1.18 -30.60 -10.73
C TYR A 121 -0.96 -29.27 -11.48
N LEU A 122 0.23 -29.05 -12.05
CA LEU A 122 0.57 -27.83 -12.79
C LEU A 122 -0.32 -27.65 -14.02
N ALA A 123 -0.57 -28.74 -14.76
CA ALA A 123 -1.45 -28.74 -15.92
C ALA A 123 -2.91 -28.42 -15.55
N TRP A 124 -3.39 -28.96 -14.43
CA TRP A 124 -4.72 -28.64 -13.90
C TRP A 124 -4.82 -27.19 -13.43
N ALA A 125 -3.80 -26.66 -12.75
CA ALA A 125 -3.73 -25.24 -12.39
C ALA A 125 -3.76 -24.33 -13.64
N GLY A 126 -3.14 -24.76 -14.74
CA GLY A 126 -3.25 -24.08 -16.04
C GLY A 126 -4.70 -23.98 -16.55
N TRP A 127 -5.48 -25.07 -16.48
CA TRP A 127 -6.91 -25.05 -16.84
C TRP A 127 -7.74 -24.16 -15.91
N VAL A 128 -7.46 -24.16 -14.60
CA VAL A 128 -8.07 -23.23 -13.65
C VAL A 128 -7.79 -21.78 -14.07
N CYS A 129 -6.56 -21.46 -14.50
CA CYS A 129 -6.20 -20.13 -14.99
C CYS A 129 -6.92 -19.76 -16.30
N VAL A 130 -7.11 -20.70 -17.23
CA VAL A 130 -7.87 -20.47 -18.47
C VAL A 130 -9.32 -20.07 -18.16
N TRP A 131 -9.99 -20.81 -17.28
CA TRP A 131 -11.35 -20.46 -16.84
C TRP A 131 -11.38 -19.13 -16.08
N THR A 132 -10.38 -18.87 -15.25
CA THR A 132 -10.25 -17.61 -14.49
C THR A 132 -10.12 -16.42 -15.44
N ALA A 133 -9.26 -16.52 -16.45
CA ALA A 133 -9.07 -15.49 -17.47
C ALA A 133 -10.36 -15.23 -18.24
N LEU A 134 -11.08 -16.28 -18.64
CA LEU A 134 -12.39 -16.16 -19.29
C LEU A 134 -13.39 -15.40 -18.41
N LEU A 135 -13.48 -15.74 -17.12
CA LEU A 135 -14.37 -15.05 -16.18
C LEU A 135 -13.98 -13.58 -15.97
N LEU A 136 -12.68 -13.27 -15.86
CA LEU A 136 -12.19 -11.89 -15.77
C LEU A 136 -12.52 -11.08 -17.03
N PHE A 137 -12.41 -11.67 -18.22
CA PHE A 137 -12.85 -11.04 -19.46
C PHE A 137 -14.35 -10.74 -19.45
N LEU A 138 -15.18 -11.68 -19.00
CA LEU A 138 -16.62 -11.45 -18.87
C LEU A 138 -16.92 -10.31 -17.89
N ILE A 139 -16.29 -10.29 -16.71
CA ILE A 139 -16.43 -9.24 -15.70
C ILE A 139 -16.07 -7.86 -16.29
N ALA A 140 -14.97 -7.77 -17.05
CA ALA A 140 -14.53 -6.54 -17.69
C ALA A 140 -15.49 -6.07 -18.79
N ILE A 141 -16.02 -6.99 -19.61
CA ILE A 141 -16.93 -6.67 -20.73
C ILE A 141 -18.30 -6.20 -20.22
N PHE A 142 -18.84 -6.86 -19.19
CA PHE A 142 -20.16 -6.55 -18.64
C PHE A 142 -20.18 -5.36 -17.66
N ASN A 143 -19.06 -4.63 -17.53
CA ASN A 143 -18.96 -3.45 -16.67
C ASN A 143 -19.37 -3.75 -15.21
N VAL A 144 -18.96 -4.93 -14.72
CA VAL A 144 -19.16 -5.32 -13.31
C VAL A 144 -18.25 -4.50 -12.40
N CYS A 145 -17.21 -3.87 -12.95
CA CYS A 145 -16.31 -2.94 -12.26
C CYS A 145 -17.02 -1.74 -11.60
N ALA A 146 -18.27 -1.42 -11.98
CA ALA A 146 -19.07 -0.44 -11.25
C ALA A 146 -19.37 -0.84 -9.79
N ILE A 147 -19.24 -2.14 -9.43
CA ILE A 147 -19.33 -2.62 -8.04
C ILE A 147 -18.18 -2.07 -7.19
N ILE A 148 -17.02 -1.76 -7.79
CA ILE A 148 -15.84 -1.22 -7.09
C ILE A 148 -16.17 0.11 -6.39
N ASN A 149 -16.96 0.98 -7.02
CA ASN A 149 -17.40 2.25 -6.41
C ASN A 149 -18.33 2.07 -5.20
N ARG A 150 -18.88 0.86 -5.00
CA ARG A 150 -19.66 0.50 -3.81
C ARG A 150 -18.79 -0.10 -2.70
N PHE A 151 -17.52 -0.36 -2.98
CA PHE A 151 -16.57 -0.78 -1.96
C PHE A 151 -16.29 0.38 -1.01
N THR A 152 -16.65 0.18 0.26
CA THR A 152 -16.52 1.20 1.30
C THR A 152 -15.30 0.94 2.16
N ARG A 153 -14.83 1.97 2.86
CA ARG A 153 -13.61 1.91 3.68
C ARG A 153 -13.71 0.81 4.74
N ILE A 154 -14.90 0.62 5.30
CA ILE A 154 -15.23 -0.47 6.24
C ILE A 154 -14.76 -1.85 5.75
N ALA A 155 -15.02 -2.17 4.48
CA ALA A 155 -14.68 -3.47 3.92
C ALA A 155 -13.17 -3.57 3.65
N GLY A 156 -12.54 -2.48 3.18
CA GLY A 156 -11.10 -2.40 2.97
C GLY A 156 -10.30 -2.53 4.26
N GLU A 157 -10.72 -1.86 5.33
CA GLU A 157 -10.08 -1.92 6.65
C GLU A 157 -10.21 -3.30 7.30
N THR A 158 -11.40 -3.90 7.21
CA THR A 158 -11.65 -5.25 7.73
C THR A 158 -10.82 -6.28 6.97
N PHE A 159 -10.71 -6.13 5.65
CA PHE A 159 -9.86 -7.00 4.82
C PHE A 159 -8.37 -6.82 5.14
N GLY A 160 -7.88 -5.58 5.22
CA GLY A 160 -6.49 -5.29 5.61
C GLY A 160 -6.14 -5.85 6.99
N MET A 161 -7.06 -5.75 7.96
CA MET A 161 -6.88 -6.38 9.27
C MET A 161 -6.83 -7.91 9.20
N LEU A 162 -7.65 -8.53 8.35
CA LEU A 162 -7.63 -9.99 8.17
C LEU A 162 -6.29 -10.45 7.63
N ILE A 163 -5.77 -9.79 6.58
CA ILE A 163 -4.45 -10.10 6.01
C ILE A 163 -3.33 -9.91 7.04
N ALA A 164 -3.37 -8.85 7.85
CA ALA A 164 -2.39 -8.67 8.93
C ALA A 164 -2.41 -9.81 9.95
N VAL A 165 -3.60 -10.29 10.34
CA VAL A 165 -3.75 -11.44 11.26
C VAL A 165 -3.24 -12.73 10.61
N LEU A 166 -3.54 -12.97 9.33
CA LEU A 166 -3.05 -14.15 8.59
C LEU A 166 -1.53 -14.14 8.45
N PHE A 167 -0.90 -12.99 8.16
CA PHE A 167 0.57 -12.90 8.12
C PHE A 167 1.21 -13.16 9.48
N ILE A 168 0.63 -12.70 10.60
CA ILE A 168 1.14 -13.04 11.93
C ILE A 168 1.02 -14.55 12.18
N GLN A 169 -0.11 -15.15 11.78
CA GLN A 169 -0.33 -16.60 11.90
C GLN A 169 0.72 -17.38 11.10
N GLU A 170 0.96 -17.02 9.84
CA GLU A 170 1.96 -17.69 9.00
C GLU A 170 3.39 -17.43 9.48
N ALA A 171 3.69 -16.26 10.05
CA ALA A 171 4.98 -16.02 10.70
C ALA A 171 5.18 -16.96 11.90
N ILE A 172 4.15 -17.16 12.75
CA ILE A 172 4.21 -18.07 13.89
C ILE A 172 4.32 -19.53 13.44
N LYS A 173 3.52 -19.95 12.46
CA LYS A 173 3.57 -21.29 11.86
C LYS A 173 4.93 -21.57 11.21
N GLY A 174 5.48 -20.58 10.52
CA GLY A 174 6.83 -20.61 9.96
C GLY A 174 7.91 -20.79 11.02
N MET A 175 7.87 -20.01 12.10
CA MET A 175 8.80 -20.16 13.24
C MET A 175 8.66 -21.52 13.93
N ALA A 176 7.43 -22.01 14.13
CA ALA A 176 7.18 -23.32 14.73
C ALA A 176 7.73 -24.46 13.84
N SER A 177 7.59 -24.33 12.51
CA SER A 177 8.11 -25.33 11.57
C SER A 177 9.64 -25.43 11.51
N GLU A 178 10.38 -24.46 12.04
CA GLU A 178 11.84 -24.56 12.19
C GLU A 178 12.24 -25.53 13.32
N PHE A 179 11.32 -25.84 14.23
CA PHE A 179 11.44 -26.89 15.25
C PHE A 179 10.94 -28.26 14.76
N GLU A 180 10.45 -28.37 13.52
CA GLU A 180 9.97 -29.61 12.94
C GLU A 180 10.85 -30.05 11.75
N VAL A 181 10.85 -31.37 11.51
CA VAL A 181 11.51 -31.96 10.32
C VAL A 181 10.68 -31.61 9.09
N PRO A 182 11.28 -31.14 7.98
CA PRO A 182 10.54 -30.84 6.76
C PRO A 182 9.90 -32.12 6.21
N LYS A 183 8.62 -32.03 5.84
CA LYS A 183 7.84 -33.18 5.32
C LYS A 183 8.37 -33.78 4.01
N ALA A 184 9.27 -33.07 3.32
CA ALA A 184 9.88 -33.46 2.06
C ALA A 184 11.26 -34.16 2.22
N GLU A 185 11.83 -34.20 3.42
CA GLU A 185 13.16 -34.77 3.68
C GLU A 185 13.05 -36.06 4.51
N ASP A 186 13.89 -37.06 4.18
CA ASP A 186 13.87 -38.37 4.85
C ASP A 186 14.12 -38.23 6.36
N HIS A 187 13.20 -38.80 7.14
CA HIS A 187 13.26 -38.85 8.61
C HIS A 187 14.49 -39.61 9.14
N SER A 188 15.27 -40.27 8.28
CA SER A 188 16.39 -41.16 8.62
C SER A 188 17.77 -40.48 8.62
N MET A 189 17.89 -39.22 8.19
CA MET A 189 19.19 -38.53 8.19
C MET A 189 19.63 -38.12 9.60
N GLN A 190 20.86 -38.49 10.00
CA GLN A 190 21.51 -38.11 11.28
C GLN A 190 21.57 -36.58 11.52
N LYS A 191 21.34 -35.77 10.49
CA LYS A 191 21.26 -34.31 10.52
C LYS A 191 20.02 -33.78 11.26
N TYR A 192 18.98 -34.59 11.49
CA TYR A 192 17.74 -34.21 12.20
C TYR A 192 17.63 -34.76 13.63
N GLN A 193 18.75 -35.10 14.28
CA GLN A 193 18.72 -35.41 15.71
C GLN A 193 18.13 -34.23 16.51
N PHE A 194 17.47 -34.53 17.64
CA PHE A 194 16.82 -33.54 18.50
C PHE A 194 17.70 -32.30 18.78
N GLN A 195 19.01 -32.50 18.94
CA GLN A 195 19.98 -31.43 19.15
C GLN A 195 20.08 -30.45 17.98
N TRP A 196 20.06 -30.92 16.72
CA TRP A 196 20.09 -30.04 15.55
C TRP A 196 18.79 -29.26 15.43
N LEU A 197 17.65 -29.94 15.61
CA LEU A 197 16.33 -29.36 15.45
C LEU A 197 16.02 -28.30 16.52
N TYR A 198 16.38 -28.60 17.77
CA TYR A 198 16.30 -27.66 18.87
C TYR A 198 17.21 -26.44 18.65
N THR A 199 18.44 -26.66 18.18
CA THR A 199 19.40 -25.57 17.92
C THR A 199 18.95 -24.70 16.75
N ASN A 200 18.43 -25.31 15.67
CA ASN A 200 17.87 -24.60 14.52
C ASN A 200 16.65 -23.78 14.91
N GLY A 201 15.71 -24.36 15.66
CA GLY A 201 14.52 -23.64 16.12
C GLY A 201 14.88 -22.48 17.04
N LEU A 202 15.78 -22.66 18.00
CA LEU A 202 16.20 -21.60 18.92
C LEU A 202 16.88 -20.43 18.18
N LEU A 203 17.84 -20.73 17.30
CA LEU A 203 18.47 -19.72 16.43
C LEU A 203 17.46 -19.09 15.48
N GLY A 204 16.47 -19.87 15.03
CA GLY A 204 15.36 -19.39 14.21
C GLY A 204 14.52 -18.32 14.91
N ILE A 205 14.16 -18.54 16.17
CA ILE A 205 13.47 -17.54 16.99
C ILE A 205 14.35 -16.31 17.20
N ILE A 206 15.63 -16.49 17.52
CA ILE A 206 16.56 -15.37 17.74
C ILE A 206 16.69 -14.50 16.49
N PHE A 207 16.87 -15.10 15.32
CA PHE A 207 16.97 -14.37 14.05
C PHE A 207 15.64 -13.72 13.63
N SER A 208 14.51 -14.41 13.82
CA SER A 208 13.18 -13.86 13.52
C SER A 208 12.84 -12.65 14.41
N CYS A 209 12.92 -12.81 15.73
CA CYS A 209 12.67 -11.73 16.69
C CYS A 209 13.70 -10.61 16.60
N GLY A 210 14.97 -10.95 16.33
CA GLY A 210 16.06 -10.01 16.11
C GLY A 210 15.81 -9.13 14.90
N LEU A 211 15.45 -9.72 13.76
CA LEU A 211 15.05 -8.96 12.56
C LEU A 211 13.84 -8.09 12.85
N LEU A 212 12.79 -8.63 13.47
CA LEU A 212 11.58 -7.89 13.79
C LEU A 212 11.88 -6.63 14.62
N TYR A 213 12.65 -6.79 15.71
CA TYR A 213 13.01 -5.69 16.59
C TYR A 213 13.85 -4.63 15.87
N THR A 214 14.88 -5.06 15.15
CA THR A 214 15.80 -4.15 14.44
C THR A 214 15.12 -3.45 13.27
N ALA A 215 14.26 -4.12 12.50
CA ALA A 215 13.48 -3.52 11.43
C ALA A 215 12.49 -2.45 11.94
N LEU A 216 11.77 -2.73 13.03
CA LEU A 216 10.89 -1.74 13.67
C LEU A 216 11.68 -0.53 14.22
N LYS A 217 12.88 -0.77 14.76
CA LYS A 217 13.78 0.31 15.20
C LYS A 217 14.29 1.13 14.02
N SER A 218 14.63 0.48 12.89
CA SER A 218 15.08 1.15 11.67
C SER A 218 14.00 2.07 11.10
N ARG A 219 12.73 1.66 11.09
CA ARG A 219 11.61 2.53 10.67
C ARG A 219 11.46 3.75 11.59
N ARG A 220 11.73 3.60 12.89
CA ARG A 220 11.74 4.71 13.86
C ARG A 220 13.02 5.54 13.81
N ALA A 221 14.00 5.17 12.99
CA ALA A 221 15.25 5.92 12.87
C ALA A 221 14.98 7.37 12.49
N ARG A 222 13.95 7.68 11.69
CA ARG A 222 13.60 9.08 11.37
C ARG A 222 13.41 9.97 12.61
N SER A 223 12.92 9.41 13.72
CA SER A 223 12.70 10.16 14.97
C SER A 223 13.87 10.11 15.95
N TRP A 224 14.98 9.47 15.59
CA TRP A 224 16.14 9.39 16.48
C TRP A 224 16.79 10.76 16.66
N SER A 225 17.00 11.13 17.93
CA SER A 225 17.74 12.34 18.31
C SER A 225 19.24 12.23 18.05
N TYR A 226 19.74 11.03 17.76
CA TYR A 226 21.13 10.74 17.48
C TYR A 226 21.31 10.42 15.99
N GLY A 227 22.29 11.06 15.34
CA GLY A 227 22.64 10.83 13.93
C GLY A 227 22.45 12.07 13.06
N THR A 228 23.18 12.11 11.94
CA THR A 228 23.01 13.14 10.91
C THR A 228 21.71 12.90 10.13
N GLY A 229 21.05 13.96 9.65
CA GLY A 229 19.77 13.84 8.94
C GLY A 229 19.82 12.92 7.71
N TRP A 230 20.91 13.00 6.95
CA TRP A 230 21.13 12.14 5.78
C TRP A 230 21.22 10.65 6.14
N LEU A 231 22.03 10.29 7.14
CA LEU A 231 22.19 8.89 7.57
C LEU A 231 20.89 8.35 8.17
N ARG A 232 20.17 9.19 8.90
CA ARG A 232 18.89 8.85 9.55
C ARG A 232 17.79 8.54 8.52
N SER A 233 17.72 9.33 7.45
CA SER A 233 16.83 9.09 6.31
C SER A 233 17.22 7.82 5.54
N PHE A 234 18.51 7.61 5.27
CA PHE A 234 18.99 6.40 4.61
C PHE A 234 18.66 5.11 5.39
N ILE A 235 18.87 5.10 6.71
CA ILE A 235 18.54 3.95 7.58
C ILE A 235 17.02 3.74 7.69
N ALA A 236 16.22 4.80 7.59
CA ALA A 236 14.78 4.66 7.61
C ALA A 236 14.23 4.08 6.30
N ASP A 237 14.73 4.54 5.16
CA ASP A 237 14.24 4.14 3.85
C ASP A 237 14.73 2.73 3.47
N TYR A 238 16.01 2.44 3.67
CA TYR A 238 16.61 1.13 3.37
C TYR A 238 16.67 0.19 4.58
N GLY A 239 16.01 0.54 5.68
CA GLY A 239 16.13 -0.16 6.95
C GLY A 239 15.83 -1.64 6.89
N VAL A 240 14.71 -2.01 6.28
CA VAL A 240 14.26 -3.41 6.20
C VAL A 240 15.22 -4.29 5.39
N PRO A 241 15.58 -3.95 4.13
CA PRO A 241 16.57 -4.72 3.38
C PRO A 241 17.97 -4.70 4.03
N LEU A 242 18.39 -3.59 4.64
CA LEU A 242 19.66 -3.52 5.37
C LEU A 242 19.67 -4.50 6.55
N MET A 243 18.58 -4.57 7.32
CA MET A 243 18.49 -5.51 8.44
C MET A 243 18.45 -6.97 7.96
N VAL A 244 17.80 -7.27 6.84
CA VAL A 244 17.87 -8.61 6.23
C VAL A 244 19.32 -8.98 5.90
N LEU A 245 20.10 -8.07 5.30
CA LEU A 245 21.52 -8.30 5.00
C LEU A 245 22.36 -8.48 6.27
N VAL A 246 22.16 -7.64 7.29
CA VAL A 246 22.90 -7.71 8.57
C VAL A 246 22.62 -9.03 9.29
N TRP A 247 21.36 -9.45 9.41
CA TRP A 247 21.01 -10.72 10.05
C TRP A 247 21.43 -11.93 9.22
N THR A 248 21.39 -11.82 7.89
CA THR A 248 21.96 -12.83 6.99
C THR A 248 23.46 -12.95 7.21
N ALA A 249 24.21 -11.85 7.26
CA ALA A 249 25.65 -11.86 7.54
C ALA A 249 25.96 -12.42 8.94
N MET A 250 25.19 -12.04 9.95
CA MET A 250 25.33 -12.55 11.32
C MET A 250 25.10 -14.07 11.39
N SER A 251 24.25 -14.63 10.52
CA SER A 251 24.05 -16.08 10.43
C SER A 251 25.31 -16.86 9.96
N TYR A 252 26.24 -16.21 9.25
CA TYR A 252 27.54 -16.80 8.89
C TYR A 252 28.58 -16.69 10.01
N GLY A 253 28.38 -15.78 10.97
CA GLY A 253 29.25 -15.59 12.13
C GLY A 253 28.96 -16.54 13.30
N VAL A 254 28.07 -17.51 13.13
CA VAL A 254 27.69 -18.46 14.20
C VAL A 254 28.90 -19.36 14.55
N PRO A 255 29.25 -19.53 15.84
CA PRO A 255 30.44 -20.27 16.25
C PRO A 255 30.44 -21.72 15.76
N GLY A 256 31.62 -22.25 15.40
CA GLY A 256 31.81 -23.63 14.90
C GLY A 256 31.47 -24.77 15.87
N ARG A 257 30.85 -24.49 17.02
CA ARG A 257 30.25 -25.49 17.94
C ARG A 257 28.81 -25.87 17.56
N VAL A 258 28.20 -25.16 16.62
CA VAL A 258 26.86 -25.47 16.11
C VAL A 258 26.99 -26.48 14.96
N PRO A 259 26.16 -27.55 14.91
CA PRO A 259 26.24 -28.55 13.85
C PRO A 259 26.02 -27.94 12.45
N SER A 260 26.69 -28.51 11.45
CA SER A 260 26.74 -27.96 10.09
C SER A 260 25.34 -27.88 9.44
N GLY A 261 25.01 -26.71 8.89
CA GLY A 261 23.72 -26.46 8.21
C GLY A 261 22.67 -25.70 9.03
N VAL A 262 23.03 -25.17 10.20
CA VAL A 262 22.20 -24.24 10.98
C VAL A 262 22.63 -22.79 10.68
N PRO A 263 21.71 -21.83 10.47
CA PRO A 263 20.26 -21.98 10.33
C PRO A 263 19.86 -22.55 8.97
N ARG A 264 18.66 -23.15 8.91
CA ARG A 264 18.03 -23.60 7.66
C ARG A 264 17.98 -22.44 6.65
N ARG A 265 18.39 -22.71 5.42
CA ARG A 265 18.50 -21.73 4.34
C ARG A 265 17.48 -22.00 3.26
N LEU A 266 17.17 -20.96 2.48
CA LEU A 266 16.27 -21.06 1.35
C LEU A 266 16.76 -22.14 0.37
N PHE A 267 15.93 -23.15 0.13
CA PHE A 267 16.18 -24.15 -0.92
C PHE A 267 15.40 -23.75 -2.17
N SER A 268 16.10 -23.20 -3.15
CA SER A 268 15.54 -22.97 -4.48
C SER A 268 16.34 -23.78 -5.52
N PRO A 269 15.69 -24.48 -6.46
CA PRO A 269 16.39 -24.98 -7.63
C PRO A 269 16.95 -23.80 -8.43
N LEU A 270 18.06 -24.00 -9.13
CA LEU A 270 18.53 -22.96 -10.06
C LEU A 270 17.53 -22.81 -11.22
N PRO A 271 17.33 -21.60 -11.79
CA PRO A 271 16.42 -21.41 -12.93
C PRO A 271 16.74 -22.30 -14.15
N TRP A 272 17.98 -22.79 -14.22
CA TRP A 272 18.54 -23.58 -15.32
C TRP A 272 18.53 -25.10 -15.03
N GLU A 273 18.03 -25.54 -13.87
CA GLU A 273 17.88 -26.96 -13.54
C GLU A 273 16.66 -27.58 -14.24
N SER A 274 16.75 -28.87 -14.57
CA SER A 274 15.73 -29.61 -15.32
C SER A 274 14.33 -29.61 -14.68
N VAL A 275 14.24 -29.40 -13.36
CA VAL A 275 12.99 -29.28 -12.59
C VAL A 275 12.27 -27.97 -12.90
N SER A 276 12.99 -26.86 -13.12
CA SER A 276 12.41 -25.54 -13.44
C SER A 276 12.12 -25.38 -14.94
N VAL A 277 12.91 -26.04 -15.81
CA VAL A 277 12.66 -26.07 -17.27
C VAL A 277 11.36 -26.83 -17.60
N TYR A 278 10.95 -27.80 -16.77
CA TYR A 278 9.70 -28.55 -16.95
C TYR A 278 8.45 -27.65 -16.87
N HIS A 279 8.47 -26.57 -16.07
CA HIS A 279 7.35 -25.62 -15.98
C HIS A 279 7.05 -24.94 -17.32
N TRP A 280 8.06 -24.69 -18.15
CA TRP A 280 7.89 -24.07 -19.47
C TRP A 280 7.23 -25.01 -20.51
N THR A 281 7.08 -26.29 -20.19
CA THR A 281 6.41 -27.30 -21.05
C THR A 281 5.00 -27.70 -20.60
N VAL A 282 4.43 -27.03 -19.59
CA VAL A 282 3.10 -27.34 -19.03
C VAL A 282 1.98 -27.38 -20.08
N ILE A 283 2.06 -26.55 -21.12
CA ILE A 283 1.13 -26.53 -22.26
C ILE A 283 0.96 -27.92 -22.89
N LYS A 284 2.04 -28.72 -22.94
CA LYS A 284 2.03 -30.05 -23.55
C LYS A 284 1.27 -31.07 -22.68
N ASP A 285 1.29 -30.89 -21.37
CA ASP A 285 0.63 -31.77 -20.40
C ASP A 285 -0.82 -31.36 -20.10
N MET A 286 -1.25 -30.14 -20.45
CA MET A 286 -2.65 -29.71 -20.35
C MET A 286 -3.60 -30.63 -21.12
N THR A 287 -3.15 -31.19 -22.25
CA THR A 287 -3.95 -32.13 -23.07
C THR A 287 -4.13 -33.51 -22.42
N LYS A 288 -3.33 -33.85 -21.41
CA LYS A 288 -3.38 -35.16 -20.72
C LYS A 288 -4.35 -35.18 -19.54
N VAL A 289 -4.90 -34.02 -19.14
CA VAL A 289 -5.81 -33.92 -18.00
C VAL A 289 -7.19 -34.49 -18.38
N PRO A 290 -7.80 -35.36 -17.57
CA PRO A 290 -9.12 -35.91 -17.89
C PRO A 290 -10.19 -34.81 -18.02
N PRO A 291 -11.11 -34.89 -18.99
CA PRO A 291 -12.10 -33.84 -19.25
C PRO A 291 -12.98 -33.49 -18.05
N VAL A 292 -13.26 -34.45 -17.17
CA VAL A 292 -14.03 -34.24 -15.93
C VAL A 292 -13.36 -33.20 -15.04
N TYR A 293 -12.03 -33.24 -14.91
CA TYR A 293 -11.28 -32.30 -14.10
C TYR A 293 -11.13 -30.93 -14.76
N ILE A 294 -11.18 -30.87 -16.10
CA ILE A 294 -11.22 -29.61 -16.85
C ILE A 294 -12.53 -28.85 -16.56
N PHE A 295 -13.68 -29.54 -16.51
CA PHE A 295 -14.94 -28.91 -16.12
C PHE A 295 -15.01 -28.63 -14.62
N ALA A 296 -14.47 -29.52 -13.78
CA ALA A 296 -14.39 -29.29 -12.33
C ALA A 296 -13.51 -28.08 -11.97
N ALA A 297 -12.52 -27.74 -12.80
CA ALA A 297 -11.68 -26.55 -12.65
C ALA A 297 -12.46 -25.22 -12.69
N PHE A 298 -13.70 -25.21 -13.21
CA PHE A 298 -14.54 -24.02 -13.22
C PHE A 298 -14.86 -23.50 -11.81
N ILE A 299 -15.06 -24.39 -10.83
CA ILE A 299 -15.38 -24.01 -9.45
C ILE A 299 -14.25 -23.19 -8.82
N PRO A 300 -13.00 -23.71 -8.71
CA PRO A 300 -11.90 -22.90 -8.17
C PRO A 300 -11.61 -21.67 -9.03
N ALA A 301 -11.81 -21.74 -10.36
CA ALA A 301 -11.60 -20.59 -11.24
C ALA A 301 -12.58 -19.44 -10.95
N LEU A 302 -13.85 -19.73 -10.69
CA LEU A 302 -14.84 -18.72 -10.27
C LEU A 302 -14.41 -17.99 -8.99
N MET A 303 -13.79 -18.72 -8.09
CA MET A 303 -13.35 -18.21 -6.79
C MET A 303 -12.09 -17.36 -6.93
N ILE A 304 -11.11 -17.82 -7.70
CA ILE A 304 -9.90 -17.04 -8.02
C ILE A 304 -10.26 -15.79 -8.81
N ALA A 305 -11.22 -15.87 -9.75
CA ALA A 305 -11.68 -14.69 -10.49
C ALA A 305 -12.31 -13.64 -9.56
N GLY A 306 -13.14 -14.07 -8.61
CA GLY A 306 -13.72 -13.17 -7.60
C GLY A 306 -12.67 -12.54 -6.68
N LEU A 307 -11.69 -13.33 -6.25
CA LEU A 307 -10.54 -12.88 -5.46
C LEU A 307 -9.68 -11.86 -6.22
N TYR A 308 -9.31 -12.16 -7.45
CA TYR A 308 -8.47 -11.27 -8.27
C TYR A 308 -9.19 -10.00 -8.64
N PHE A 309 -10.47 -10.08 -8.95
CA PHE A 309 -11.30 -8.89 -9.10
C PHE A 309 -11.29 -8.05 -7.83
N PHE A 310 -11.42 -8.67 -6.65
CA PHE A 310 -11.40 -7.97 -5.37
C PHE A 310 -10.05 -7.31 -5.07
N ASP A 311 -8.97 -8.09 -4.96
CA ASP A 311 -7.64 -7.61 -4.57
C ASP A 311 -7.14 -6.52 -5.52
N HIS A 312 -7.28 -6.75 -6.83
CA HIS A 312 -6.82 -5.80 -7.84
C HIS A 312 -7.64 -4.50 -7.82
N SER A 313 -8.94 -4.57 -7.54
CA SER A 313 -9.78 -3.38 -7.44
C SER A 313 -9.46 -2.56 -6.20
N VAL A 314 -9.28 -3.22 -5.05
CA VAL A 314 -8.94 -2.56 -3.79
C VAL A 314 -7.53 -1.95 -3.88
N ALA A 315 -6.56 -2.66 -4.45
CA ALA A 315 -5.21 -2.14 -4.68
C ALA A 315 -5.24 -0.90 -5.60
N SER A 316 -6.04 -0.93 -6.68
CA SER A 316 -6.23 0.21 -7.58
C SER A 316 -6.88 1.41 -6.88
N GLN A 317 -7.89 1.19 -6.04
CA GLN A 317 -8.52 2.26 -5.25
C GLN A 317 -7.58 2.88 -4.21
N LEU A 318 -6.79 2.06 -3.51
CA LEU A 318 -5.81 2.54 -2.53
C LEU A 318 -4.65 3.30 -3.18
N ALA A 319 -4.27 2.93 -4.41
CA ALA A 319 -3.31 3.71 -5.20
C ALA A 319 -3.90 5.04 -5.72
N GLN A 320 -5.22 5.17 -5.78
CA GLN A 320 -5.95 6.31 -6.35
C GLN A 320 -6.77 7.07 -5.31
N GLN A 321 -6.32 7.10 -4.05
CA GLN A 321 -6.99 7.91 -3.05
C GLN A 321 -7.09 9.36 -3.50
N LYS A 322 -8.22 10.01 -3.18
CA LYS A 322 -8.46 11.42 -3.51
C LYS A 322 -7.39 12.35 -2.91
N GLU A 323 -6.73 11.90 -1.84
CA GLU A 323 -5.60 12.56 -1.19
C GLU A 323 -4.41 12.82 -2.12
N PHE A 324 -4.26 12.02 -3.18
CA PHE A 324 -3.12 12.11 -4.11
C PHE A 324 -3.33 13.06 -5.29
N ASN A 325 -4.54 13.65 -5.43
CA ASN A 325 -4.89 14.62 -6.49
C ASN A 325 -4.37 14.23 -7.89
N LEU A 326 -4.65 12.99 -8.31
CA LEU A 326 -4.21 12.45 -9.60
C LEU A 326 -4.86 13.19 -10.77
N LYS A 327 -4.09 13.43 -11.83
CA LYS A 327 -4.54 14.17 -13.02
C LYS A 327 -5.09 13.24 -14.10
N ASN A 328 -4.53 12.04 -14.23
CA ASN A 328 -4.88 11.13 -15.30
C ASN A 328 -6.19 10.36 -14.98
N PRO A 329 -7.00 10.06 -16.01
CA PRO A 329 -8.27 9.37 -15.82
C PRO A 329 -8.05 7.93 -15.30
N SER A 330 -8.83 7.48 -14.32
CA SER A 330 -8.74 6.09 -13.82
C SER A 330 -9.18 5.07 -14.88
N ALA A 331 -8.56 3.88 -14.86
CA ALA A 331 -8.73 2.86 -15.90
C ALA A 331 -8.99 1.45 -15.32
N TYR A 332 -10.07 1.30 -14.54
CA TYR A 332 -10.36 0.03 -13.84
C TYR A 332 -10.74 -1.13 -14.77
N HIS A 333 -11.49 -0.88 -15.85
CA HIS A 333 -12.00 -1.96 -16.70
C HIS A 333 -10.89 -2.58 -17.53
N TYR A 334 -10.02 -1.71 -18.05
CA TYR A 334 -8.90 -2.12 -18.87
C TYR A 334 -7.85 -2.86 -18.04
N ASP A 335 -7.59 -2.44 -16.80
CA ASP A 335 -6.64 -3.15 -15.93
C ASP A 335 -7.12 -4.56 -15.56
N ILE A 336 -8.43 -4.76 -15.29
CA ILE A 336 -8.99 -6.09 -15.04
C ILE A 336 -8.94 -6.97 -16.30
N PHE A 337 -9.18 -6.37 -17.46
CA PHE A 337 -9.02 -7.07 -18.73
C PHE A 337 -7.57 -7.52 -18.95
N LEU A 338 -6.59 -6.63 -18.69
CA LEU A 338 -5.18 -6.95 -18.75
C LEU A 338 -4.79 -8.04 -17.75
N LEU A 339 -5.33 -8.00 -16.52
CA LEU A 339 -5.15 -9.06 -15.53
C LEU A 339 -5.63 -10.42 -16.05
N GLY A 340 -6.74 -10.47 -16.79
CA GLY A 340 -7.19 -11.70 -17.46
C GLY A 340 -6.18 -12.24 -18.48
N ILE A 341 -5.52 -11.36 -19.25
CA ILE A 341 -4.45 -11.76 -20.19
C ILE A 341 -3.23 -12.28 -19.43
N LEU A 342 -2.83 -11.59 -18.37
CA LEU A 342 -1.68 -11.98 -17.55
C LEU A 342 -1.91 -13.31 -16.84
N THR A 343 -3.11 -13.56 -16.31
CA THR A 343 -3.44 -14.83 -15.65
C THR A 343 -3.46 -15.99 -16.63
N LEU A 344 -3.94 -15.77 -17.86
CA LEU A 344 -3.85 -16.76 -18.94
C LEU A 344 -2.39 -17.08 -19.27
N LEU A 345 -1.55 -16.06 -19.41
CA LEU A 345 -0.13 -16.23 -19.77
C LEU A 345 0.64 -16.96 -18.66
N CYS A 346 0.46 -16.57 -17.39
CA CYS A 346 1.05 -17.26 -16.25
C CYS A 346 0.58 -18.72 -16.16
N GLY A 347 -0.72 -18.98 -16.34
CA GLY A 347 -1.27 -20.32 -16.30
C GLY A 347 -0.70 -21.26 -17.38
N LEU A 348 -0.48 -20.74 -18.59
CA LEU A 348 0.15 -21.50 -19.68
C LEU A 348 1.62 -21.79 -19.41
N LEU A 349 2.33 -20.88 -18.75
CA LEU A 349 3.73 -21.05 -18.33
C LEU A 349 3.89 -21.88 -17.05
N GLY A 350 2.80 -22.30 -16.40
CA GLY A 350 2.85 -22.99 -15.11
C GLY A 350 3.29 -22.10 -13.94
N LEU A 351 3.26 -20.78 -14.12
CA LEU A 351 3.63 -19.79 -13.10
C LEU A 351 2.40 -19.40 -12.25
N PRO A 352 2.59 -19.12 -10.95
CA PRO A 352 1.50 -18.62 -10.12
C PRO A 352 1.08 -17.22 -10.62
N PRO A 353 -0.22 -16.94 -10.86
CA PRO A 353 -0.64 -15.66 -11.37
C PRO A 353 -0.38 -14.53 -10.38
N SER A 354 -0.09 -13.35 -10.92
CA SER A 354 0.17 -12.15 -10.14
C SER A 354 -1.06 -11.23 -10.13
N ASN A 355 -1.31 -10.58 -9.00
CA ASN A 355 -2.38 -9.61 -8.81
C ASN A 355 -1.85 -8.31 -8.18
N GLY A 356 -2.71 -7.28 -8.07
CA GLY A 356 -2.33 -6.00 -7.47
C GLY A 356 -2.08 -6.13 -5.97
N VAL A 357 -0.90 -5.74 -5.50
CA VAL A 357 -0.50 -5.91 -4.09
C VAL A 357 -0.87 -4.67 -3.26
N LEU A 358 -1.61 -4.91 -2.16
CA LEU A 358 -2.22 -3.87 -1.33
C LEU A 358 -1.24 -2.97 -0.55
N PRO A 359 -0.17 -3.46 0.12
CA PRO A 359 0.76 -2.56 0.80
C PRO A 359 1.71 -1.84 -0.17
N GLN A 360 2.11 -2.49 -1.26
CA GLN A 360 3.14 -1.97 -2.17
C GLN A 360 2.62 -0.84 -3.06
N SER A 361 1.39 -0.95 -3.58
CA SER A 361 0.80 0.05 -4.47
C SER A 361 0.63 1.45 -3.83
N PRO A 362 0.09 1.61 -2.61
CA PRO A 362 0.03 2.89 -1.93
C PRO A 362 1.41 3.36 -1.46
N MET A 363 2.33 2.45 -1.08
CA MET A 363 3.71 2.84 -0.75
C MET A 363 4.44 3.44 -1.95
N HIS A 364 4.25 2.87 -3.13
CA HIS A 364 4.79 3.41 -4.37
C HIS A 364 4.17 4.76 -4.73
N THR A 365 2.85 4.90 -4.56
CA THR A 365 2.17 6.19 -4.79
C THR A 365 2.66 7.27 -3.82
N LYS A 366 2.87 6.91 -2.54
CA LYS A 366 3.39 7.81 -1.50
C LYS A 366 4.85 8.19 -1.73
N SER A 367 5.70 7.26 -2.19
CA SER A 367 7.11 7.58 -2.50
C SER A 367 7.26 8.46 -3.73
N LEU A 368 6.26 8.44 -4.63
CA LEU A 368 6.16 9.34 -5.80
C LEU A 368 5.43 10.65 -5.51
N ALA A 369 4.78 10.80 -4.37
CA ALA A 369 4.22 12.06 -3.95
C ALA A 369 5.38 13.04 -3.70
N VAL A 370 5.41 14.16 -4.44
CA VAL A 370 6.56 15.07 -4.44
C VAL A 370 6.66 15.75 -3.07
N LEU A 371 7.44 15.13 -2.18
CA LEU A 371 7.75 15.61 -0.83
C LEU A 371 8.28 17.05 -0.85
N ARG A 372 9.10 17.36 -1.85
CA ARG A 372 9.61 18.71 -2.09
C ARG A 372 8.50 19.75 -2.31
N ARG A 373 7.42 19.41 -3.03
CA ARG A 373 6.26 20.30 -3.21
C ARG A 373 5.46 20.47 -1.92
N GLN A 374 5.35 19.44 -1.10
CA GLN A 374 4.72 19.54 0.22
C GLN A 374 5.50 20.47 1.16
N PHE A 375 6.83 20.42 1.10
CA PHE A 375 7.70 21.32 1.86
C PHE A 375 7.60 22.76 1.38
N ILE A 376 7.67 22.98 0.07
CA ILE A 376 7.47 24.31 -0.53
C ILE A 376 6.13 24.88 -0.08
N ARG A 377 5.04 24.09 -0.15
CA ARG A 377 3.72 24.48 0.38
C ARG A 377 3.78 24.87 1.85
N ARG A 378 4.40 24.05 2.72
CA ARG A 378 4.48 24.36 4.16
C ARG A 378 5.27 25.62 4.43
N LYS A 379 6.41 25.82 3.77
CA LYS A 379 7.24 27.01 3.94
C LYS A 379 6.49 28.24 3.42
N MET A 380 5.82 28.15 2.27
CA MET A 380 4.92 29.20 1.76
C MET A 380 3.81 29.56 2.73
N VAL A 381 3.07 28.58 3.26
CA VAL A 381 1.98 28.82 4.23
C VAL A 381 2.52 29.44 5.51
N LYS A 382 3.69 28.98 6.00
CA LYS A 382 4.32 29.53 7.21
C LYS A 382 4.73 30.99 6.98
N THR A 383 5.41 31.27 5.87
CA THR A 383 5.77 32.64 5.46
C THR A 383 4.52 33.50 5.33
N ALA A 384 3.47 33.02 4.65
CA ALA A 384 2.20 33.71 4.52
C ALA A 384 1.58 34.08 5.87
N LYS A 385 1.49 33.11 6.79
CA LYS A 385 0.94 33.32 8.14
C LYS A 385 1.80 34.30 8.94
N GLU A 386 3.12 34.29 8.78
CA GLU A 386 4.03 35.27 9.39
C GLU A 386 3.86 36.67 8.80
N SER A 387 3.72 36.79 7.48
CA SER A 387 3.48 38.07 6.79
C SER A 387 2.12 38.67 7.14
N ILE A 388 1.08 37.84 7.28
CA ILE A 388 -0.25 38.26 7.78
C ILE A 388 -0.15 38.75 9.24
N LYS A 389 0.60 38.05 10.10
CA LYS A 389 0.86 38.51 11.49
C LYS A 389 1.59 39.86 11.52
N ARG A 390 2.45 40.13 10.54
CA ARG A 390 3.18 41.40 10.38
C ARG A 390 2.35 42.51 9.71
N LYS A 391 1.07 42.26 9.37
CA LYS A 391 0.19 43.18 8.62
C LYS A 391 0.80 43.62 7.27
N ALA A 392 1.49 42.71 6.59
CA ALA A 392 2.02 42.96 5.25
C ALA A 392 0.89 43.09 4.21
N SER A 393 1.16 43.82 3.12
CA SER A 393 0.21 43.91 2.00
C SER A 393 0.10 42.58 1.26
N THR A 394 -1.03 42.31 0.63
CA THR A 394 -1.33 41.12 -0.20
C THR A 394 -0.31 40.90 -1.32
N SER A 395 0.16 41.97 -1.96
CA SER A 395 1.25 41.93 -2.94
C SER A 395 2.61 41.54 -2.32
N GLU A 396 2.87 41.97 -1.09
CA GLU A 396 4.11 41.67 -0.37
C GLU A 396 4.11 40.22 0.16
N ILE A 397 2.94 39.73 0.61
CA ILE A 397 2.70 38.33 0.97
C ILE A 397 3.00 37.43 -0.24
N TYR A 398 2.47 37.77 -1.43
CA TYR A 398 2.72 37.01 -2.66
C TYR A 398 4.20 37.08 -3.08
N GLY A 399 4.83 38.26 -3.01
CA GLY A 399 6.25 38.42 -3.34
C GLY A 399 7.17 37.55 -2.47
N GLN A 400 6.88 37.46 -1.17
CA GLN A 400 7.62 36.60 -0.23
C GLN A 400 7.34 35.10 -0.48
N MET A 401 6.10 34.71 -0.78
CA MET A 401 5.78 33.34 -1.18
C MET A 401 6.50 32.92 -2.46
N GLN A 402 6.53 33.82 -3.46
CA GLN A 402 7.20 33.57 -4.73
C GLN A 402 8.71 33.46 -4.56
N ALA A 403 9.32 34.31 -3.73
CA ALA A 403 10.74 34.21 -3.38
C ALA A 403 11.07 32.85 -2.73
N VAL A 404 10.23 32.38 -1.81
CA VAL A 404 10.36 31.05 -1.18
C VAL A 404 10.23 29.92 -2.21
N PHE A 405 9.33 30.05 -3.20
CA PHE A 405 9.22 29.07 -4.29
C PHE A 405 10.52 28.97 -5.09
N ILE A 406 11.05 30.12 -5.51
CA ILE A 406 12.22 30.23 -6.38
C ILE A 406 13.49 29.78 -5.65
N GLU A 407 13.62 30.12 -4.36
CA GLU A 407 14.76 29.71 -3.51
C GLU A 407 14.84 28.17 -3.40
N ILE A 408 13.69 27.50 -3.25
CA ILE A 408 13.64 26.06 -2.99
C ILE A 408 13.62 25.25 -4.28
N ASP A 409 13.02 25.75 -5.36
CA ASP A 409 12.94 25.07 -6.65
C ASP A 409 14.06 25.55 -7.60
N LYS A 410 15.30 25.10 -7.35
CA LYS A 410 16.46 25.31 -8.25
C LYS A 410 16.36 24.58 -9.61
N SER A 411 15.25 23.90 -9.91
CA SER A 411 15.05 23.19 -11.18
C SER A 411 14.59 24.14 -12.29
N PRO A 412 14.86 23.87 -13.59
CA PRO A 412 14.37 24.72 -14.67
C PRO A 412 12.84 24.76 -14.61
N VAL A 413 12.30 25.91 -14.22
CA VAL A 413 10.87 26.12 -13.96
C VAL A 413 10.09 25.65 -15.18
N THR A 414 9.35 24.55 -15.03
CA THR A 414 8.54 24.00 -16.11
C THR A 414 7.41 24.98 -16.40
N THR A 415 7.08 25.23 -17.67
CA THR A 415 6.07 26.21 -18.14
C THR A 415 4.71 26.08 -17.42
N LEU A 416 4.37 24.89 -16.92
CA LEU A 416 3.18 24.62 -16.11
C LEU A 416 3.22 25.26 -14.72
N VAL A 417 4.37 25.24 -14.06
CA VAL A 417 4.55 25.82 -12.71
C VAL A 417 4.45 27.34 -12.77
N VAL A 418 4.98 27.95 -13.82
CA VAL A 418 4.80 29.39 -14.10
C VAL A 418 3.32 29.73 -14.23
N LYS A 419 2.56 28.91 -14.95
CA LYS A 419 1.11 29.09 -15.14
C LYS A 419 0.31 28.89 -13.84
N GLU A 420 0.71 27.96 -12.98
CA GLU A 420 0.10 27.75 -11.66
C GLU A 420 0.40 28.89 -10.69
N LEU A 421 1.64 29.37 -10.64
CA LEU A 421 2.02 30.57 -9.88
C LEU A 421 1.28 31.81 -10.38
N GLN A 422 1.11 31.94 -11.69
CA GLN A 422 0.39 33.07 -12.29
C GLN A 422 -1.11 33.00 -11.98
N ASN A 423 -1.72 31.81 -12.02
CA ASN A 423 -3.10 31.63 -11.56
C ASN A 423 -3.25 31.91 -10.06
N LEU A 424 -2.27 31.50 -9.23
CA LEU A 424 -2.25 31.85 -7.81
C LEU A 424 -2.15 33.37 -7.62
N LYS A 425 -1.29 34.05 -8.39
CA LYS A 425 -1.17 35.50 -8.39
C LYS A 425 -2.50 36.16 -8.74
N ASP A 426 -3.09 35.78 -9.85
CA ASP A 426 -4.33 36.36 -10.34
C ASP A 426 -5.48 36.13 -9.35
N ALA A 427 -5.53 34.96 -8.69
CA ALA A 427 -6.52 34.68 -7.65
C ALA A 427 -6.32 35.50 -6.37
N VAL A 428 -5.08 35.70 -5.92
CA VAL A 428 -4.76 36.53 -4.76
C VAL A 428 -5.04 38.01 -5.05
N MET A 429 -4.73 38.49 -6.26
CA MET A 429 -4.94 39.88 -6.68
C MET A 429 -6.41 40.18 -7.02
N ASN A 430 -7.19 39.23 -7.55
CA ASN A 430 -8.61 39.45 -7.87
C ASN A 430 -9.48 39.67 -6.62
N THR A 431 -9.08 39.15 -5.45
CA THR A 431 -9.71 39.49 -4.16
C THR A 431 -9.66 40.99 -3.82
N GLU A 432 -8.75 41.76 -4.45
CA GLU A 432 -8.67 43.21 -4.27
C GLU A 432 -9.61 43.99 -5.20
N ASN A 433 -9.95 43.44 -6.37
CA ASN A 433 -10.70 44.16 -7.41
C ASN A 433 -12.23 43.99 -7.28
N GLU A 434 -12.71 42.92 -6.66
CA GLU A 434 -14.12 42.82 -6.27
C GLU A 434 -14.36 43.65 -4.99
N GLY A 435 -14.45 44.97 -5.20
CA GLY A 435 -14.81 45.93 -4.18
C GLY A 435 -16.23 45.74 -3.69
N GLU A 436 -16.42 44.87 -2.70
CA GLU A 436 -17.44 45.04 -1.68
C GLU A 436 -16.94 44.41 -0.38
N LYS A 437 -16.92 45.23 0.68
CA LYS A 437 -16.59 44.81 2.04
C LYS A 437 -17.52 43.68 2.49
N LYS A 438 -17.13 42.42 2.28
CA LYS A 438 -17.53 41.33 3.17
C LYS A 438 -16.53 41.30 4.31
N GLU A 439 -16.80 42.10 5.34
CA GLU A 439 -16.19 41.91 6.66
C GLU A 439 -16.36 40.43 7.05
N GLY A 440 -15.27 39.67 6.99
CA GLY A 440 -15.22 38.26 7.38
C GLY A 440 -14.47 37.31 6.43
N ALA A 441 -14.19 37.69 5.17
CA ALA A 441 -13.42 36.82 4.26
C ALA A 441 -11.91 36.97 4.50
N THR A 442 -11.42 36.41 5.61
CA THR A 442 -9.99 36.33 5.91
C THR A 442 -9.27 35.56 4.80
N PHE A 443 -8.19 36.12 4.23
CA PHE A 443 -7.36 35.39 3.27
C PHE A 443 -6.74 34.18 3.97
N ASP A 444 -7.32 32.99 3.75
CA ASP A 444 -6.81 31.73 4.26
C ASP A 444 -5.72 31.18 3.33
N PRO A 445 -4.43 31.34 3.66
CA PRO A 445 -3.34 31.00 2.75
C PRO A 445 -3.36 29.52 2.38
N GLU A 446 -3.84 28.67 3.28
CA GLU A 446 -3.93 27.22 3.07
C GLU A 446 -4.94 26.87 1.99
N LYS A 447 -6.14 27.48 2.00
CA LYS A 447 -7.20 27.18 1.02
C LYS A 447 -6.84 27.68 -0.37
N TYR A 448 -6.20 28.85 -0.47
CA TYR A 448 -5.73 29.39 -1.73
C TYR A 448 -4.53 28.60 -2.28
N ILE A 449 -3.52 28.30 -1.45
CA ILE A 449 -2.38 27.49 -1.89
C ILE A 449 -2.83 26.07 -2.29
N ASP A 450 -3.79 25.47 -1.60
CA ASP A 450 -4.34 24.16 -1.98
C ASP A 450 -5.12 24.18 -3.30
N ALA A 451 -5.83 25.27 -3.58
CA ALA A 451 -6.56 25.42 -4.84
C ALA A 451 -5.62 25.56 -6.05
N TYR A 452 -4.51 26.29 -5.89
CA TYR A 452 -3.65 26.69 -7.02
C TYR A 452 -2.30 25.94 -7.10
N LEU A 453 -1.82 25.36 -6.00
CA LEU A 453 -0.60 24.56 -5.89
C LEU A 453 -0.86 23.23 -5.14
N PRO A 454 -1.83 22.41 -5.59
CA PRO A 454 -2.10 21.14 -4.94
C PRO A 454 -0.86 20.25 -4.99
N VAL A 455 -0.60 19.55 -3.90
CA VAL A 455 0.40 18.48 -3.85
C VAL A 455 -0.08 17.41 -4.81
N ARG A 456 0.72 17.13 -5.84
CA ARG A 456 0.41 16.14 -6.87
C ARG A 456 1.47 15.05 -6.87
N VAL A 457 1.02 13.83 -7.14
CA VAL A 457 1.89 12.70 -7.45
C VAL A 457 2.30 12.79 -8.91
N ASN A 458 3.58 12.60 -9.21
CA ASN A 458 4.02 12.40 -10.58
C ASN A 458 3.63 10.98 -11.01
N GLU A 459 2.61 10.86 -11.85
CA GLU A 459 2.27 9.60 -12.50
C GLU A 459 3.34 9.26 -13.53
N GLN A 460 4.09 8.17 -13.31
CA GLN A 460 5.18 7.76 -14.19
C GLN A 460 5.24 6.23 -14.34
N ARG A 461 5.63 5.77 -15.53
CA ARG A 461 5.76 4.33 -15.88
C ARG A 461 7.14 3.76 -15.61
N VAL A 462 8.17 4.62 -15.65
CA VAL A 462 9.58 4.24 -15.59
C VAL A 462 9.94 3.55 -14.27
N SER A 463 9.37 4.01 -13.15
CA SER A 463 9.60 3.41 -11.82
C SER A 463 9.18 1.94 -11.77
N ASN A 464 7.94 1.64 -12.17
CA ASN A 464 7.41 0.27 -12.18
C ASN A 464 8.16 -0.62 -13.16
N PHE A 465 8.47 -0.09 -14.34
CA PHE A 465 9.24 -0.83 -15.34
C PHE A 465 10.64 -1.18 -14.81
N LEU A 466 11.36 -0.20 -14.26
CA LEU A 466 12.70 -0.39 -13.73
C LEU A 466 12.69 -1.34 -12.53
N GLN A 467 11.72 -1.21 -11.62
CA GLN A 467 11.53 -2.14 -10.52
C GLN A 467 11.28 -3.58 -11.01
N SER A 468 10.40 -3.77 -11.99
CA SER A 468 10.10 -5.11 -12.53
C SER A 468 11.31 -5.74 -13.24
N VAL A 469 12.09 -4.94 -13.95
CA VAL A 469 13.37 -5.37 -14.55
C VAL A 469 14.40 -5.72 -13.48
N LEU A 470 14.46 -4.98 -12.39
CA LEU A 470 15.35 -5.29 -11.25
C LEU A 470 14.91 -6.56 -10.51
N VAL A 471 13.60 -6.82 -10.40
CA VAL A 471 13.08 -8.12 -9.91
C VAL A 471 13.46 -9.25 -10.85
N ALA A 472 13.39 -9.04 -12.18
CA ALA A 472 13.89 -10.01 -13.15
C ALA A 472 15.40 -10.28 -12.98
N ALA A 473 16.20 -9.23 -12.73
CA ALA A 473 17.62 -9.37 -12.42
C ALA A 473 17.85 -10.12 -11.10
N ALA A 474 16.96 -9.98 -10.13
CA ALA A 474 17.01 -10.73 -8.87
C ALA A 474 16.79 -12.25 -9.08
N VAL A 475 16.07 -12.67 -10.12
CA VAL A 475 15.99 -14.08 -10.53
C VAL A 475 17.37 -14.62 -10.94
N CYS A 476 18.19 -13.82 -11.62
CA CYS A 476 19.57 -14.22 -11.92
C CYS A 476 20.45 -14.26 -10.66
N ALA A 477 20.09 -13.50 -9.63
CA ALA A 477 20.77 -13.46 -8.33
C ALA A 477 20.32 -14.55 -7.35
N VAL A 478 19.60 -15.59 -7.80
CA VAL A 478 19.19 -16.75 -6.98
C VAL A 478 20.32 -17.37 -6.15
N PRO A 479 21.58 -17.50 -6.61
CA PRO A 479 22.68 -17.99 -5.78
C PRO A 479 22.91 -17.15 -4.51
N LEU A 480 22.68 -15.84 -4.58
CA LEU A 480 22.75 -14.94 -3.43
C LEU A 480 21.51 -15.07 -2.55
N LEU A 481 20.33 -15.31 -3.13
CA LEU A 481 19.10 -15.51 -2.36
C LEU A 481 19.14 -16.79 -1.50
N LYS A 482 19.81 -17.84 -1.98
CA LYS A 482 20.05 -19.08 -1.20
C LYS A 482 20.86 -18.84 0.08
N LEU A 483 21.57 -17.71 0.17
CA LEU A 483 22.34 -17.36 1.36
C LEU A 483 21.46 -16.88 2.52
N ILE A 484 20.21 -16.48 2.24
CA ILE A 484 19.28 -15.94 3.23
C ILE A 484 18.69 -17.10 4.07
N PRO A 485 18.79 -17.04 5.40
CA PRO A 485 18.14 -18.00 6.29
C PRO A 485 16.61 -17.90 6.21
N THR A 486 15.91 -19.04 6.25
CA THR A 486 14.43 -19.06 6.26
C THR A 486 13.86 -18.40 7.51
N SER A 487 14.57 -18.46 8.63
CA SER A 487 14.21 -17.80 9.89
C SER A 487 14.13 -16.27 9.80
N VAL A 488 14.99 -15.66 8.98
CA VAL A 488 14.97 -14.21 8.72
C VAL A 488 13.70 -13.85 7.93
N LEU A 489 13.28 -14.70 7.00
CA LEU A 489 12.03 -14.49 6.22
C LEU A 489 10.77 -14.55 7.12
N TRP A 490 10.74 -15.43 8.13
CA TRP A 490 9.62 -15.47 9.10
C TRP A 490 9.57 -14.20 9.96
N GLY A 491 10.73 -13.66 10.36
CA GLY A 491 10.80 -12.36 11.03
C GLY A 491 10.31 -11.22 10.14
N TYR A 492 10.57 -11.32 8.84
CA TYR A 492 10.10 -10.35 7.85
C TYR A 492 8.58 -10.41 7.67
N PHE A 493 7.97 -11.60 7.66
CA PHE A 493 6.51 -11.75 7.67
C PHE A 493 5.87 -11.10 8.89
N ALA A 494 6.42 -11.33 10.08
CA ALA A 494 5.94 -10.69 11.30
C ALA A 494 6.09 -9.16 11.24
N TYR A 495 7.21 -8.68 10.67
CA TYR A 495 7.43 -7.26 10.46
C TYR A 495 6.38 -6.66 9.52
N MET A 496 6.17 -7.23 8.34
CA MET A 496 5.18 -6.75 7.37
C MET A 496 3.78 -6.68 7.97
N ALA A 497 3.41 -7.69 8.76
CA ALA A 497 2.11 -7.70 9.41
C ALA A 497 1.95 -6.53 10.37
N ILE A 498 2.94 -6.29 11.24
CA ILE A 498 2.92 -5.16 12.17
C ILE A 498 3.01 -3.81 11.43
N ASP A 499 3.77 -3.74 10.35
CA ASP A 499 3.96 -2.55 9.53
C ASP A 499 2.65 -2.09 8.86
N SER A 500 1.75 -3.03 8.59
CA SER A 500 0.42 -2.80 8.01
C SER A 500 -0.67 -2.36 8.99
N LEU A 501 -0.43 -2.42 10.30
CA LEU A 501 -1.40 -2.03 11.33
C LEU A 501 -1.59 -0.50 11.46
N PRO A 502 -0.51 0.33 11.50
CA PRO A 502 -0.64 1.78 11.45
C PRO A 502 -1.29 2.24 10.13
N GLY A 503 -2.27 3.15 10.20
CA GLY A 503 -3.04 3.60 9.04
C GLY A 503 -4.38 2.87 8.83
N ASN A 504 -4.62 1.78 9.59
CA ASN A 504 -5.91 1.10 9.58
C ASN A 504 -6.80 1.62 10.72
N GLN A 505 -7.91 2.31 10.41
CA GLN A 505 -8.79 2.88 11.45
C GLN A 505 -9.44 1.79 12.31
N LEU A 506 -9.66 0.59 11.79
CA LEU A 506 -10.15 -0.52 12.61
C LEU A 506 -9.15 -0.85 13.73
N TRP A 507 -7.85 -0.91 13.43
CA TRP A 507 -6.81 -1.13 14.43
C TRP A 507 -6.77 0.00 15.46
N GLU A 508 -6.80 1.25 15.01
CA GLU A 508 -6.80 2.42 15.90
C GLU A 508 -8.04 2.47 16.80
N ARG A 509 -9.21 2.13 16.27
CA ARG A 509 -10.45 2.02 17.05
C ARG A 509 -10.40 0.87 18.06
N ILE A 510 -9.82 -0.28 17.70
CA ILE A 510 -9.60 -1.39 18.63
C ILE A 510 -8.67 -0.95 19.76
N LEU A 511 -7.54 -0.30 19.44
CA LEU A 511 -6.64 0.26 20.46
C LEU A 511 -7.37 1.27 21.35
N PHE A 512 -8.17 2.16 20.76
CA PHE A 512 -8.95 3.17 21.48
C PHE A 512 -10.01 2.55 22.41
N LEU A 513 -10.58 1.40 22.07
CA LEU A 513 -11.49 0.65 22.94
C LEU A 513 -10.78 0.17 24.23
N PHE A 514 -9.50 -0.22 24.12
CA PHE A 514 -8.67 -0.63 25.26
C PHE A 514 -8.08 0.56 26.05
N VAL A 515 -8.22 1.81 25.59
CA VAL A 515 -7.82 2.99 26.35
C VAL A 515 -8.85 3.28 27.44
N ALA A 516 -8.37 3.25 28.70
CA ALA A 516 -9.16 3.59 29.88
C ALA A 516 -9.84 4.97 29.72
N PRO A 517 -11.10 5.16 30.15
CA PRO A 517 -11.82 6.43 30.03
C PRO A 517 -11.04 7.62 30.60
N SER A 518 -10.29 7.41 31.69
CA SER A 518 -9.46 8.41 32.34
C SER A 518 -8.24 8.85 31.53
N ARG A 519 -7.78 8.10 30.53
CA ARG A 519 -6.63 8.44 29.67
C ARG A 519 -7.00 8.90 28.27
N ARG A 520 -8.30 8.92 27.94
CA ARG A 520 -8.76 9.33 26.61
C ARG A 520 -8.42 10.79 26.30
N TYR A 521 -8.42 11.67 27.30
CA TYR A 521 -8.01 13.06 27.11
C TYR A 521 -6.57 13.18 26.58
N LYS A 522 -5.65 12.29 26.97
CA LYS A 522 -4.26 12.28 26.44
C LYS A 522 -4.18 11.89 24.97
N VAL A 523 -5.15 11.11 24.49
CA VAL A 523 -5.26 10.80 23.06
C VAL A 523 -5.74 12.04 22.31
N LEU A 524 -6.69 12.81 22.88
CA LEU A 524 -7.11 14.11 22.35
C LEU A 524 -6.04 15.22 22.47
N GLU A 525 -5.08 15.11 23.39
CA GLU A 525 -3.96 16.05 23.50
C GLU A 525 -2.91 15.88 22.38
N GLY A 526 -2.85 14.70 21.75
CA GLY A 526 -1.92 14.40 20.65
C GLY A 526 -2.51 14.63 19.26
N ASP A 527 -1.82 14.16 18.21
CA ASP A 527 -2.42 14.03 16.88
C ASP A 527 -3.49 12.92 16.95
N HIS A 528 -4.75 13.28 16.69
CA HIS A 528 -5.88 12.36 16.78
C HIS A 528 -6.87 12.55 15.63
N ALA A 529 -7.63 11.50 15.36
CA ALA A 529 -8.54 11.49 14.23
C ALA A 529 -9.81 12.32 14.53
N SER A 530 -10.24 13.12 13.55
CA SER A 530 -11.42 13.99 13.59
C SER A 530 -12.71 13.28 14.06
N PHE A 531 -12.87 11.99 13.76
CA PHE A 531 -14.04 11.22 14.18
C PHE A 531 -14.19 11.05 15.70
N VAL A 532 -13.11 11.21 16.48
CA VAL A 532 -13.13 11.08 17.95
C VAL A 532 -13.84 12.25 18.61
N GLU A 533 -13.84 13.43 17.98
CA GLU A 533 -14.53 14.63 18.47
C GLU A 533 -16.00 14.69 18.02
N THR A 534 -16.32 14.15 16.84
CA THR A 534 -17.65 14.30 16.23
C THR A 534 -18.64 13.20 16.64
N VAL A 535 -18.17 11.98 16.93
CA VAL A 535 -19.04 10.82 17.20
C VAL A 535 -18.95 10.40 18.68
N PRO A 536 -20.09 10.21 19.39
CA PRO A 536 -20.05 9.74 20.76
C PRO A 536 -19.43 8.33 20.89
N PHE A 537 -18.61 8.13 21.93
CA PHE A 537 -17.86 6.89 22.16
C PHE A 537 -18.72 5.60 22.09
N LYS A 538 -19.98 5.65 22.56
CA LYS A 538 -20.89 4.50 22.53
C LYS A 538 -21.11 3.94 21.12
N TYR A 539 -21.24 4.82 20.13
CA TYR A 539 -21.45 4.44 18.73
C TYR A 539 -20.15 3.95 18.08
N ILE A 540 -19.01 4.58 18.41
CA ILE A 540 -17.69 4.10 17.96
C ILE A 540 -17.44 2.68 18.48
N ALA A 541 -17.70 2.43 19.77
CA ALA A 541 -17.53 1.13 20.38
C ALA A 541 -18.47 0.08 19.76
N ALA A 542 -19.76 0.38 19.60
CA ALA A 542 -20.72 -0.53 18.99
C ALA A 542 -20.34 -0.90 17.54
N PHE A 543 -19.91 0.10 16.75
CA PHE A 543 -19.46 -0.11 15.38
C PHE A 543 -18.18 -0.96 15.31
N THR A 544 -17.21 -0.69 16.19
CA THR A 544 -15.94 -1.43 16.24
C THR A 544 -16.16 -2.88 16.69
N ILE A 545 -17.05 -3.12 17.65
CA ILE A 545 -17.41 -4.47 18.10
C ILE A 545 -18.07 -5.24 16.94
N PHE A 546 -18.98 -4.62 16.18
CA PHE A 546 -19.58 -5.24 15.00
C PHE A 546 -18.52 -5.62 13.97
N GLN A 547 -17.60 -4.71 13.62
CA GLN A 547 -16.51 -5.00 12.69
C GLN A 547 -15.58 -6.12 13.21
N PHE A 548 -15.25 -6.10 14.50
CA PHE A 548 -14.39 -7.11 15.12
C PHE A 548 -15.05 -8.49 15.14
N MET A 549 -16.35 -8.59 15.46
CA MET A 549 -17.10 -9.84 15.35
C MET A 549 -17.15 -10.36 13.91
N TYR A 550 -17.30 -9.45 12.93
CA TYR A 550 -17.26 -9.82 11.52
C TYR A 550 -15.88 -10.31 11.09
N LEU A 551 -14.81 -9.66 11.56
CA LEU A 551 -13.43 -10.06 11.33
C LEU A 551 -13.18 -11.47 11.87
N LEU A 552 -13.62 -11.77 13.10
CA LEU A 552 -13.50 -13.10 13.69
C LEU A 552 -14.30 -14.16 12.93
N LEU A 553 -15.49 -13.81 12.42
CA LEU A 553 -16.26 -14.70 11.55
C LEU A 553 -15.50 -15.01 10.25
N CYS A 554 -14.92 -13.99 9.60
CA CYS A 554 -14.09 -14.18 8.41
C CYS A 554 -12.85 -15.02 8.71
N PHE A 555 -12.18 -14.77 9.84
CA PHE A 555 -11.03 -15.55 10.30
C PHE A 555 -11.41 -17.01 10.62
N GLY A 556 -12.58 -17.26 11.20
CA GLY A 556 -13.07 -18.63 11.41
C GLY A 556 -13.35 -19.36 10.10
N VAL A 557 -13.84 -18.64 9.08
CA VAL A 557 -14.08 -19.18 7.74
C VAL A 557 -12.78 -19.62 7.05
N THR A 558 -11.66 -18.91 7.27
CA THR A 558 -10.37 -19.29 6.65
C THR A 558 -9.79 -20.59 7.19
N TRP A 559 -10.17 -21.03 8.40
CA TRP A 559 -9.70 -22.30 8.98
C TRP A 559 -10.36 -23.53 8.36
N ILE A 560 -11.55 -23.37 7.77
CA ILE A 560 -12.32 -24.48 7.21
C ILE A 560 -11.82 -24.74 5.78
N PRO A 561 -11.32 -25.94 5.42
CA PRO A 561 -10.72 -26.20 4.11
C PRO A 561 -11.63 -25.91 2.90
N ILE A 562 -12.94 -26.07 3.04
CA ILE A 562 -13.92 -25.81 1.99
C ILE A 562 -14.33 -24.33 1.97
N ALA A 563 -14.41 -23.69 3.14
CA ALA A 563 -14.88 -22.31 3.28
C ALA A 563 -13.74 -21.29 3.11
N GLY A 564 -12.49 -21.66 3.37
CA GLY A 564 -11.30 -20.87 3.09
C GLY A 564 -11.11 -20.61 1.60
N ILE A 565 -11.64 -21.49 0.74
CA ILE A 565 -11.72 -21.27 -0.71
C ILE A 565 -12.74 -20.14 -1.01
N LEU A 566 -13.82 -20.03 -0.23
CA LEU A 566 -14.87 -18.99 -0.35
C LEU A 566 -14.52 -17.65 0.32
N PHE A 567 -13.29 -17.43 0.79
CA PHE A 567 -12.97 -16.25 1.61
C PHE A 567 -13.34 -14.87 1.00
N PRO A 568 -13.40 -14.64 -0.33
CA PRO A 568 -13.84 -13.36 -0.89
C PRO A 568 -15.34 -13.11 -0.75
N VAL A 569 -16.15 -14.17 -0.68
CA VAL A 569 -17.63 -14.10 -0.64
C VAL A 569 -18.13 -13.35 0.61
N PRO A 570 -17.61 -13.62 1.83
CA PRO A 570 -17.87 -12.78 2.99
C PRO A 570 -17.65 -11.29 2.72
N PHE A 571 -16.63 -10.86 1.99
CA PHE A 571 -16.44 -9.43 1.75
C PHE A 571 -17.50 -8.82 0.84
N PHE A 572 -17.98 -9.55 -0.17
CA PHE A 572 -19.14 -9.11 -0.96
C PHE A 572 -20.44 -9.05 -0.14
N LEU A 573 -20.61 -9.99 0.80
CA LEU A 573 -21.73 -9.96 1.75
C LEU A 573 -21.61 -8.76 2.70
N LEU A 574 -20.41 -8.42 3.16
CA LEU A 574 -20.16 -7.26 4.03
C LEU A 574 -20.60 -5.95 3.36
N ILE A 575 -20.35 -5.79 2.06
CA ILE A 575 -20.81 -4.62 1.28
C ILE A 575 -22.35 -4.55 1.29
N SER A 576 -23.01 -5.70 1.08
CA SER A 576 -24.47 -5.78 1.08
C SER A 576 -25.07 -5.50 2.46
N ILE A 577 -24.46 -6.01 3.52
CA ILE A 577 -24.81 -5.75 4.92
C ILE A 577 -24.62 -4.26 5.23
N ARG A 578 -23.53 -3.64 4.75
CA ARG A 578 -23.29 -2.20 4.90
C ARG A 578 -24.35 -1.36 4.20
N GLN A 579 -24.83 -1.78 3.03
CA GLN A 579 -25.83 -1.01 2.30
C GLN A 579 -27.24 -1.11 2.92
N HIS A 580 -27.62 -2.25 3.51
CA HIS A 580 -28.99 -2.50 3.94
C HIS A 580 -29.21 -2.56 5.46
N LEU A 581 -28.21 -3.00 6.23
CA LEU A 581 -28.34 -3.26 7.66
C LEU A 581 -27.74 -2.12 8.51
N LEU A 582 -26.53 -1.68 8.20
CA LEU A 582 -25.82 -0.63 8.94
C LEU A 582 -26.57 0.73 9.01
N PRO A 583 -27.24 1.21 7.95
CA PRO A 583 -28.02 2.45 8.00
C PRO A 583 -29.30 2.33 8.86
N LYS A 584 -29.77 1.10 9.14
CA LYS A 584 -30.92 0.86 10.02
C LYS A 584 -30.52 0.85 11.51
N VAL A 585 -29.27 0.47 11.80
CA VAL A 585 -28.75 0.31 13.17
C VAL A 585 -28.05 1.59 13.66
N LEU A 586 -27.36 2.33 12.79
CA LEU A 586 -26.65 3.57 13.11
C LEU A 586 -27.22 4.76 12.35
N LYS A 587 -27.29 5.92 13.03
CA LYS A 587 -27.70 7.19 12.41
C LYS A 587 -26.80 7.50 11.21
N SER A 588 -27.38 7.79 10.05
CA SER A 588 -26.67 7.92 8.77
C SER A 588 -25.55 8.97 8.78
N THR A 589 -25.66 10.01 9.61
CA THR A 589 -24.61 11.02 9.80
C THR A 589 -23.35 10.43 10.44
N TYR A 590 -23.49 9.64 11.52
CA TYR A 590 -22.35 9.03 12.19
C TYR A 590 -21.70 7.92 11.35
N LEU A 591 -22.50 7.18 10.58
CA LEU A 591 -21.99 6.19 9.63
C LEU A 591 -21.16 6.85 8.53
N ARG A 592 -21.58 8.03 8.05
CA ARG A 592 -20.86 8.78 7.02
C ARG A 592 -19.51 9.29 7.51
N GLU A 593 -19.41 9.74 8.75
CA GLU A 593 -18.13 10.15 9.37
C GLU A 593 -17.20 8.96 9.64
N LEU A 594 -17.74 7.84 10.14
CA LEU A 594 -16.95 6.61 10.39
C LEU A 594 -16.48 5.90 9.11
N ASP A 595 -17.08 6.22 7.97
CA ASP A 595 -16.78 5.68 6.64
C ASP A 595 -16.28 6.78 5.67
N ALA A 596 -16.00 7.99 6.19
CA ALA A 596 -15.50 9.09 5.40
C ALA A 596 -14.09 8.76 4.89
N ALA A 597 -13.85 9.05 3.61
CA ALA A 597 -12.60 8.74 2.94
C ALA A 597 -11.42 9.63 3.39
N GLY A 598 -11.68 10.74 4.12
CA GLY A 598 -10.65 11.66 4.55
C GLY A 598 -9.94 11.20 5.83
N TYR A 599 -8.61 11.13 5.79
CA TYR A 599 -7.78 11.27 6.99
C TYR A 599 -7.77 12.76 7.39
N GLU A 600 -8.69 13.18 8.26
CA GLU A 600 -8.60 14.47 8.93
C GLU A 600 -7.97 14.23 10.32
N GLU A 601 -6.65 14.32 10.40
CA GLU A 601 -5.95 14.43 11.68
C GLU A 601 -6.02 15.87 12.16
N ILE A 602 -6.65 16.08 13.31
CA ILE A 602 -6.73 17.38 13.97
C ILE A 602 -5.62 17.43 15.02
N ALA A 603 -4.87 18.52 15.05
CA ALA A 603 -3.90 18.75 16.11
C ALA A 603 -4.64 18.97 17.43
N GLY A 604 -4.28 18.22 18.47
CA GLY A 604 -4.72 18.49 19.84
C GLY A 604 -4.45 19.91 20.29
N THR A 605 -5.19 20.35 21.31
CA THR A 605 -5.03 21.67 21.93
C THR A 605 -3.55 21.97 22.15
N PRO A 606 -3.03 23.13 21.72
CA PRO A 606 -1.61 23.41 21.80
C PRO A 606 -1.16 23.33 23.26
N GLN A 607 -0.31 22.36 23.55
CA GLN A 607 0.44 22.33 24.78
C GLN A 607 1.26 23.63 24.82
N ARG A 608 1.17 24.39 25.93
CA ARG A 608 2.12 25.47 26.21
C ARG A 608 3.51 24.86 26.18
N CYS A 609 4.17 24.90 25.02
CA CYS A 609 5.57 24.63 24.91
C CYS A 609 6.23 25.67 25.80
N LEU A 610 6.92 25.22 26.85
CA LEU A 610 7.81 26.08 27.62
C LEU A 610 8.85 26.56 26.61
N SER A 611 8.64 27.76 26.07
CA SER A 611 9.61 28.43 25.24
C SER A 611 10.83 28.66 26.12
N LEU A 612 11.85 27.82 25.97
CA LEU A 612 13.19 28.20 26.36
C LEU A 612 13.56 29.35 25.43
N THR A 613 13.34 30.55 25.94
CA THR A 613 13.74 31.82 25.36
C THR A 613 15.27 31.79 25.24
N ILE A 614 15.78 31.33 24.10
CA ILE A 614 17.16 31.63 23.71
C ILE A 614 17.15 33.14 23.46
N ARG A 615 17.73 33.85 24.41
CA ARG A 615 17.89 35.29 24.45
C ARG A 615 18.82 35.66 23.29
N GLU A 616 18.25 36.14 22.18
CA GLU A 616 19.02 36.81 21.14
C GLU A 616 19.62 38.08 21.72
N GLN A 617 20.94 38.12 21.79
CA GLN A 617 21.72 39.29 22.15
C GLN A 617 22.14 39.98 20.85
N GLU A 618 21.70 41.22 20.68
CA GLU A 618 22.03 42.11 19.56
C GLU A 618 23.54 42.40 19.48
N GLY A 619 24.09 42.44 18.26
CA GLY A 619 25.42 42.96 17.93
C GLY A 619 25.78 42.82 16.44
N PRO A 620 26.57 43.74 15.84
CA PRO A 620 26.27 44.31 14.52
C PRO A 620 27.09 43.77 13.32
N TYR A 621 26.51 43.98 12.12
CA TYR A 621 27.08 43.97 10.75
C TYR A 621 28.53 43.46 10.54
N LEU A 622 28.69 42.37 9.76
CA LEU A 622 29.67 42.27 8.67
C LEU A 622 29.47 41.02 7.79
N GLY A 623 29.57 41.20 6.47
CA GLY A 623 30.23 40.23 5.59
C GLY A 623 29.36 39.14 4.95
N ILE A 624 29.00 39.39 3.69
CA ILE A 624 28.60 38.40 2.69
C ILE A 624 29.54 37.18 2.74
N ARG A 625 28.98 35.99 2.98
CA ARG A 625 29.59 34.74 2.57
C ARG A 625 28.50 33.79 2.09
N GLU A 626 28.40 33.67 0.77
CA GLU A 626 27.67 32.62 0.08
C GLU A 626 28.15 31.26 0.58
N GLY A 627 27.37 30.64 1.45
CA GLY A 627 27.44 29.22 1.74
C GLY A 627 26.11 28.63 1.27
N GLU A 628 26.10 28.06 0.06
CA GLU A 628 24.98 27.27 -0.43
C GLU A 628 24.75 26.09 0.53
N VAL A 629 23.79 26.23 1.43
CA VAL A 629 23.27 25.09 2.17
C VAL A 629 22.30 24.37 1.23
N GLU A 630 22.81 23.38 0.50
CA GLU A 630 21.94 22.37 -0.14
C GLU A 630 21.15 21.66 0.96
N ILE A 631 19.91 22.11 1.18
CA ILE A 631 18.96 21.42 2.03
C ILE A 631 18.65 20.07 1.37
N SER A 632 19.15 18.99 1.94
CA SER A 632 18.98 17.64 1.40
C SER A 632 17.50 17.22 1.47
N ASP A 633 16.96 16.60 0.42
CA ASP A 633 15.59 16.06 0.36
C ASP A 633 15.24 15.15 1.56
N ALA A 634 16.27 14.54 2.17
CA ALA A 634 16.19 13.77 3.41
C ALA A 634 15.74 14.60 4.63
N GLU A 635 16.29 15.81 4.81
CA GLU A 635 15.97 16.68 5.94
C GLU A 635 14.54 17.25 5.81
N ILE A 636 14.12 17.48 4.56
CA ILE A 636 12.76 17.85 4.19
C ILE A 636 11.75 16.74 4.53
N LEU A 637 12.08 15.48 4.24
CA LEU A 637 11.23 14.33 4.53
C LEU A 637 10.96 14.14 6.03
N ASP A 638 11.92 14.50 6.85
CA ASP A 638 11.86 14.34 8.31
C ASP A 638 11.00 15.38 9.01
N GLU A 639 10.93 16.60 8.48
CA GLU A 639 9.98 17.59 8.97
C GLU A 639 8.54 17.24 8.54
N LEU A 640 8.39 16.59 7.38
CA LEU A 640 7.12 16.19 6.80
C LEU A 640 6.51 14.94 7.44
N THR A 641 7.30 14.09 8.11
CA THR A 641 6.85 12.80 8.63
C THR A 641 6.59 12.79 10.14
N THR A 642 5.62 11.98 10.59
CA THR A 642 5.37 11.69 12.01
C THR A 642 6.45 10.74 12.54
N ASN A 643 6.53 10.56 13.86
CA ASN A 643 7.39 9.54 14.49
C ASN A 643 7.11 8.09 14.00
N ARG A 644 6.05 7.89 13.22
CA ARG A 644 5.62 6.61 12.63
C ARG A 644 6.00 6.47 11.15
N GLY A 645 6.59 7.49 10.54
CA GLY A 645 6.98 7.50 9.12
C GLY A 645 5.84 7.87 8.16
N GLU A 646 4.70 8.34 8.67
CA GLU A 646 3.54 8.80 7.89
C GLU A 646 3.67 10.30 7.60
N LEU A 647 3.10 10.77 6.49
CA LEU A 647 3.08 12.20 6.15
C LEU A 647 2.11 12.95 7.06
N LYS A 648 2.59 13.98 7.76
CA LYS A 648 1.74 14.90 8.55
C LYS A 648 0.82 15.67 7.59
N VAL A 649 -0.40 15.20 7.40
CA VAL A 649 -1.44 15.93 6.67
C VAL A 649 -2.22 16.75 7.69
N ARG A 650 -2.01 18.07 7.68
CA ARG A 650 -2.88 19.02 8.41
C ARG A 650 -4.00 19.45 7.48
N ALA A 651 -5.24 19.13 7.83
CA ALA A 651 -6.42 19.80 7.30
C ALA A 651 -7.25 20.32 8.49
N MET A 652 -7.79 21.53 8.34
CA MET A 652 -8.54 22.23 9.38
C MET A 652 -9.80 21.45 9.79
N SER A 653 -10.09 21.52 11.08
CA SER A 653 -11.34 21.08 11.68
C SER A 653 -12.52 21.87 11.10
N PHE A 654 -13.62 21.17 10.82
CA PHE A 654 -14.93 21.70 10.42
C PHE A 654 -15.65 22.51 11.54
N SER A 655 -14.91 23.09 12.47
CA SER A 655 -15.42 23.64 13.73
C SER A 655 -15.93 25.09 13.64
N GLU A 656 -15.55 25.86 12.61
CA GLU A 656 -15.98 27.27 12.52
C GLU A 656 -17.36 27.50 11.89
N ASP A 657 -18.05 26.46 11.40
CA ASP A 657 -19.41 26.58 10.86
C ASP A 657 -20.53 26.47 11.91
N ARG A 658 -20.19 26.49 13.22
CA ARG A 658 -21.16 26.50 14.32
C ARG A 658 -21.05 27.73 15.22
N ARG A 659 -21.59 28.84 14.74
CA ARG A 659 -22.31 29.85 15.58
C ARG A 659 -23.59 30.30 14.84
N PRO A 660 -24.64 30.67 15.58
CA PRO A 660 -25.99 30.13 15.38
C PRO A 660 -26.73 30.73 14.17
N GLN A 661 -27.42 29.86 13.43
CA GLN A 661 -28.60 30.22 12.66
C GLN A 661 -29.63 30.85 13.60
N GLY A 662 -29.76 32.17 13.52
CA GLY A 662 -30.75 32.96 14.22
C GLY A 662 -31.18 34.13 13.35
N LEU A 663 -31.94 33.83 12.30
CA LEU A 663 -33.08 34.58 11.74
C LEU A 663 -33.43 33.97 10.37
N GLN A 664 -34.28 32.95 10.37
CA GLN A 664 -35.07 32.61 9.19
C GLN A 664 -36.19 33.65 9.10
N VAL A 665 -36.08 34.60 8.17
CA VAL A 665 -37.23 35.37 7.71
C VAL A 665 -37.92 34.52 6.65
N HIS A 666 -39.09 34.00 6.98
CA HIS A 666 -40.02 33.38 6.04
C HIS A 666 -40.38 34.37 4.92
N PRO A 667 -40.46 33.95 3.64
CA PRO A 667 -41.20 34.72 2.66
C PRO A 667 -42.70 34.45 2.86
N GLU A 668 -43.46 35.50 3.16
CA GLU A 668 -44.93 35.50 3.12
C GLU A 668 -45.42 35.29 1.68
N GLU A 669 -46.31 34.31 1.50
CA GLU A 669 -47.16 34.18 0.32
C GLU A 669 -48.20 35.31 0.33
N ASN A 670 -47.99 36.33 -0.49
CA ASN A 670 -49.03 37.30 -0.83
C ASN A 670 -50.04 36.65 -1.78
N THR A 671 -51.21 36.37 -1.23
CA THR A 671 -52.46 36.12 -1.96
C THR A 671 -53.15 37.48 -2.20
N LEU A 672 -53.29 37.87 -3.47
CA LEU A 672 -54.20 38.90 -3.98
C LEU A 672 -54.54 38.44 -5.41
N SER A 673 -55.67 37.79 -5.66
CA SER A 673 -56.96 38.41 -6.03
C SER A 673 -56.83 39.43 -7.16
N GLU A 674 -56.96 38.98 -8.41
CA GLU A 674 -58.02 39.32 -9.38
C GLU A 674 -57.92 38.44 -10.62
#